data_AF-E8MY35-F1
#
_entry.id   AF-E8MY35-F1
#
_cell.length_a   1.000
_cell.length_b   1.000
_cell.length_c   1.000
_cell.angle_alpha   90.00
_cell.angle_beta   90.00
_cell.angle_gamma   90.00
#
_symmetry.space_group_name_H-M   'P 1'
#
loop_
_entity.id
_entity.type
_entity.pdbx_description
1 polymer ?
#
loop_
_entity_poly.entity_id
_entity_poly.type
_entity_poly.pdbx_seq_one_letter_code
_entity_poly.pdbx_strand_id
1 'polypeptide(L)'
;MMKGAVITRGFWHERLEVNAHQAIYHQWEQLQASGCIHNFRIAAGESEGVHEGWFFADSDAYKWLEAAARILQHHPDGKLEELVDGFIALLGRAQMPDGYLFTYNQIFFPGTRWKNLQIEHELYCHGHLIEAGVSHYLATGKTTMLEIARRAADRIVADFRDKGALHTCGHEEIELALLRLYEVTGERAYLEMAQSFLERRGRAPFFGLALFAQNTSVNRRARLVQEKRQAYRAAHPDAHPYVLPPGNVSKKPWNTTLRWYLSALSGKYFQQHAPLEKQTVPVGHAVRFGYLQTAAARWMRLTGDERWLEVQEQAWERMVLRRMYLTGGLGAVPGIEGFGRDDELDPELAYAETCAALASMFWNWELAQITGKARYSELFEWQLYNAASVGMGLDGTTYLYNNPLTCRGGVERRPWYAVPCCPSNLSRTFAWLGDYLYSAKPGRLYVHQYLSSDLPAQEIPCANGNRVRLSLQMDSQLPWHGHVVLRLRRWEVLDPDQPAPLEILLRLPSWAENPRLTLNGQPLFLQIPQPQQDGEPPADGYDPRQAVFLPLSQPWAEGDTLELRFDLPIRLRHAAPRLRSRRGKVAVTRGPLVYCAESLDHPGLDLFRLHLEPDSLEPVWEDSVLGRIIQIQGRDERGNPLTLIPYFLWGNRGPSQMTVWLNG
;
A
#
# COMPACT_ATOMS: atom_id res chain seq x y z
N MET A 1 6.68 7.34 -16.52
CA MET A 1 6.87 7.54 -15.06
C MET A 1 8.17 8.28 -14.86
N MET A 2 8.16 9.36 -14.07
CA MET A 2 9.39 10.05 -13.68
C MET A 2 9.96 9.28 -12.48
N LYS A 3 11.27 9.02 -12.48
CA LYS A 3 11.92 8.17 -11.48
C LYS A 3 13.01 8.93 -10.74
N GLY A 4 13.22 8.57 -9.49
CA GLY A 4 14.39 8.97 -8.70
C GLY A 4 14.26 10.33 -8.02
N ALA A 5 13.04 10.81 -7.75
CA ALA A 5 12.89 11.94 -6.83
C ALA A 5 13.29 11.49 -5.42
N VAL A 6 14.13 12.26 -4.74
CA VAL A 6 14.64 11.93 -3.41
C VAL A 6 13.94 12.80 -2.39
N ILE A 7 13.36 12.22 -1.35
CA ILE A 7 12.76 12.97 -0.24
C ILE A 7 13.87 13.44 0.69
N THR A 8 14.03 14.76 0.85
CA THR A 8 15.24 15.36 1.42
C THR A 8 15.08 15.85 2.85
N ARG A 9 13.85 16.17 3.29
CA ARG A 9 13.57 16.70 4.64
C ARG A 9 12.09 16.64 5.03
N GLY A 10 11.79 17.03 6.27
CA GLY A 10 10.42 17.13 6.80
C GLY A 10 9.86 15.79 7.26
N PHE A 11 8.55 15.75 7.51
CA PHE A 11 7.86 14.62 8.14
C PHE A 11 8.18 13.26 7.51
N TRP A 12 8.13 13.16 6.18
CA TRP A 12 8.38 11.88 5.52
C TRP A 12 9.85 11.48 5.52
N HIS A 13 10.77 12.43 5.44
CA HIS A 13 12.19 12.13 5.55
C HIS A 13 12.51 11.47 6.90
N GLU A 14 11.98 12.01 8.01
CA GLU A 14 12.14 11.40 9.35
C GLU A 14 11.60 9.96 9.41
N ARG A 15 10.47 9.68 8.75
CA ARG A 15 9.91 8.32 8.66
C ARG A 15 10.76 7.39 7.79
N LEU A 16 11.40 7.91 6.75
CA LEU A 16 12.32 7.15 5.89
C LEU A 16 13.63 6.83 6.61
N GLU A 17 14.15 7.76 7.42
CA GLU A 17 15.31 7.54 8.28
C GLU A 17 15.06 6.41 9.29
N VAL A 18 13.90 6.41 9.97
CA VAL A 18 13.50 5.30 10.86
C VAL A 18 13.42 3.97 10.09
N ASN A 19 12.88 4.01 8.88
CA ASN A 19 12.79 2.82 8.03
C ASN A 19 14.18 2.27 7.65
N ALA A 20 15.09 3.16 7.23
CA ALA A 20 16.44 2.83 6.76
C ALA A 20 17.37 2.37 7.89
N HIS A 21 17.24 2.95 9.08
CA HIS A 21 18.19 2.71 10.18
C HIS A 21 17.69 1.75 11.25
N GLN A 22 16.38 1.52 11.37
CA GLN A 22 15.80 0.69 12.44
C GLN A 22 14.90 -0.41 11.89
N ALA A 23 13.85 -0.05 11.14
CA ALA A 23 12.83 -1.02 10.73
C ALA A 23 13.41 -2.14 9.86
N ILE A 24 14.27 -1.81 8.90
CA ILE A 24 14.82 -2.80 7.97
C ILE A 24 15.69 -3.86 8.67
N TYR A 25 16.42 -3.47 9.71
CA TYR A 25 17.26 -4.39 10.50
C TYR A 25 16.44 -5.24 11.45
N HIS A 26 15.47 -4.65 12.15
CA HIS A 26 14.53 -5.39 12.99
C HIS A 26 13.76 -6.43 12.17
N GLN A 27 13.30 -6.08 10.96
CA GLN A 27 12.64 -7.02 10.06
C GLN A 27 13.55 -8.20 9.69
N TRP A 28 14.82 -7.96 9.38
CA TRP A 28 15.77 -9.02 9.10
C TRP A 28 15.94 -9.97 10.30
N GLU A 29 16.10 -9.42 11.50
CA GLU A 29 16.20 -10.19 12.75
C GLU A 29 14.95 -11.06 12.98
N GLN A 30 13.75 -10.52 12.74
CA GLN A 30 12.50 -11.28 12.85
C GLN A 30 12.37 -12.38 11.78
N LEU A 31 12.85 -12.15 10.55
CA LEU A 31 12.89 -13.16 9.49
C LEU A 31 13.86 -14.30 9.83
N GLN A 32 14.98 -14.00 10.49
CA GLN A 32 15.87 -15.03 11.02
C GLN A 32 15.24 -15.78 12.20
N ALA A 33 14.66 -15.07 13.16
CA ALA A 33 14.07 -15.62 14.37
C ALA A 33 12.81 -16.47 14.12
N SER A 34 12.11 -16.24 13.00
CA SER A 34 10.96 -17.04 12.57
C SER A 34 11.33 -18.27 11.74
N GLY A 35 12.60 -18.43 11.37
CA GLY A 35 13.08 -19.52 10.51
C GLY A 35 12.88 -19.28 9.01
N CYS A 36 12.32 -18.14 8.61
CA CYS A 36 12.06 -17.82 7.20
C CYS A 36 13.35 -17.88 6.36
N ILE A 37 14.44 -17.23 6.80
CA ILE A 37 15.72 -17.28 6.07
C ILE A 37 16.34 -18.69 6.08
N HIS A 38 16.10 -19.47 7.13
CA HIS A 38 16.61 -20.84 7.24
C HIS A 38 15.96 -21.79 6.23
N ASN A 39 14.68 -21.58 5.85
CA ASN A 39 14.03 -22.35 4.79
C ASN A 39 14.82 -22.33 3.47
N PHE A 40 15.40 -21.19 3.12
CA PHE A 40 16.24 -21.06 1.92
C PHE A 40 17.56 -21.83 2.04
N ARG A 41 18.16 -21.89 3.24
CA ARG A 41 19.38 -22.69 3.49
C ARG A 41 19.10 -24.18 3.34
N ILE A 42 17.96 -24.65 3.81
CA ILE A 42 17.52 -26.03 3.59
C ILE A 42 17.30 -26.29 2.10
N ALA A 43 16.59 -25.40 1.41
CA ALA A 43 16.34 -25.53 -0.03
C ALA A 43 17.62 -25.49 -0.88
N ALA A 44 18.66 -24.80 -0.43
CA ALA A 44 19.99 -24.77 -1.04
C ALA A 44 20.86 -26.00 -0.69
N GLY A 45 20.42 -26.88 0.21
CA GLY A 45 21.21 -28.02 0.69
C GLY A 45 22.35 -27.64 1.63
N GLU A 46 22.32 -26.43 2.21
CA GLU A 46 23.33 -25.92 3.14
C GLU A 46 23.02 -26.27 4.61
N SER A 47 21.80 -26.74 4.88
CA SER A 47 21.36 -27.08 6.23
C SER A 47 20.31 -28.18 6.20
N GLU A 48 20.26 -28.98 7.26
CA GLU A 48 19.19 -29.95 7.49
C GLU A 48 18.07 -29.29 8.31
N GLY A 49 16.83 -29.67 8.03
CA GLY A 49 15.69 -29.04 8.69
C GLY A 49 14.35 -29.38 8.06
N VAL A 50 13.31 -28.83 8.65
CA VAL A 50 11.96 -28.77 8.08
C VAL A 50 11.57 -27.32 7.87
N HIS A 51 10.78 -27.05 6.84
CA HIS A 51 10.34 -25.70 6.54
C HIS A 51 9.49 -25.11 7.69
N GLU A 52 9.79 -23.89 8.08
CA GLU A 52 9.11 -23.12 9.13
C GLU A 52 8.20 -22.00 8.61
N GLY A 53 7.20 -21.64 9.42
CA GLY A 53 6.18 -20.67 9.03
C GLY A 53 5.11 -21.25 8.10
N TRP A 54 4.28 -20.35 7.56
CA TRP A 54 3.27 -20.67 6.56
C TRP A 54 3.91 -20.97 5.21
N PHE A 55 3.19 -21.68 4.33
CA PHE A 55 3.70 -22.00 2.99
C PHE A 55 4.09 -20.76 2.16
N PHE A 56 3.59 -19.56 2.48
CA PHE A 56 3.97 -18.30 1.81
C PHE A 56 5.11 -17.52 2.48
N ALA A 57 5.78 -18.10 3.49
CA ALA A 57 6.83 -17.42 4.27
C ALA A 57 7.94 -16.82 3.40
N ASP A 58 8.26 -17.46 2.27
CA ASP A 58 9.22 -16.96 1.28
C ASP A 58 8.96 -15.50 0.87
N SER A 59 7.68 -15.12 0.75
CA SER A 59 7.30 -13.76 0.34
C SER A 59 7.69 -12.69 1.34
N ASP A 60 7.81 -13.02 2.63
CA ASP A 60 8.18 -12.06 3.66
C ASP A 60 9.66 -11.66 3.50
N ALA A 61 10.52 -12.61 3.13
CA ALA A 61 11.91 -12.36 2.81
C ALA A 61 12.08 -11.60 1.49
N TYR A 62 11.27 -11.91 0.47
CA TYR A 62 11.32 -11.19 -0.81
C TYR A 62 10.89 -9.72 -0.66
N LYS A 63 9.83 -9.43 0.11
CA LYS A 63 9.42 -8.05 0.42
C LYS A 63 10.49 -7.29 1.19
N TRP A 64 11.19 -7.96 2.12
CA TRP A 64 12.32 -7.36 2.82
C TRP A 64 13.46 -7.03 1.86
N LEU A 65 13.83 -7.96 0.97
CA LEU A 65 14.86 -7.74 -0.04
C LEU A 65 14.50 -6.58 -0.97
N GLU A 66 13.23 -6.50 -1.38
CA GLU A 66 12.71 -5.37 -2.12
C GLU A 66 12.84 -4.06 -1.34
N ALA A 67 12.46 -4.03 -0.06
CA ALA A 67 12.59 -2.84 0.78
C ALA A 67 14.06 -2.41 0.94
N ALA A 68 14.95 -3.36 1.26
CA ALA A 68 16.37 -3.13 1.47
C ALA A 68 17.04 -2.56 0.21
N ALA A 69 16.76 -3.14 -0.96
CA ALA A 69 17.28 -2.65 -2.23
C ALA A 69 16.87 -1.19 -2.49
N ARG A 70 15.61 -0.85 -2.24
CA ARG A 70 15.09 0.51 -2.41
C ARG A 70 15.70 1.50 -1.43
N ILE A 71 15.90 1.09 -0.18
CA ILE A 71 16.57 1.89 0.85
C ILE A 71 18.00 2.20 0.41
N LEU A 72 18.76 1.20 -0.06
CA LEU A 72 20.16 1.36 -0.50
C LEU A 72 20.33 2.38 -1.64
N GLN A 73 19.30 2.62 -2.45
CA GLN A 73 19.32 3.63 -3.50
C GLN A 73 19.53 5.06 -2.96
N HIS A 74 19.02 5.34 -1.76
CA HIS A 74 19.04 6.67 -1.15
C HIS A 74 19.84 6.74 0.15
N HIS A 75 20.04 5.60 0.82
CA HIS A 75 20.80 5.46 2.06
C HIS A 75 21.83 4.31 1.89
N PRO A 76 22.98 4.56 1.23
CA PRO A 76 24.02 3.55 1.10
C PRO A 76 24.53 3.11 2.47
N ASP A 77 24.49 1.80 2.73
CA ASP A 77 24.91 1.19 3.99
C ASP A 77 25.58 -0.15 3.69
N GLY A 78 26.87 -0.28 4.02
CA GLY A 78 27.66 -1.46 3.70
C GLY A 78 27.20 -2.73 4.44
N LYS A 79 26.63 -2.60 5.64
CA LYS A 79 26.07 -3.74 6.39
C LYS A 79 24.79 -4.22 5.71
N LEU A 80 23.93 -3.30 5.30
CA LEU A 80 22.71 -3.66 4.57
C LEU A 80 23.04 -4.26 3.19
N GLU A 81 24.03 -3.72 2.48
CA GLU A 81 24.51 -4.28 1.21
C GLU A 81 25.03 -5.71 1.37
N GLU A 82 25.81 -6.00 2.42
CA GLU A 82 26.28 -7.36 2.71
C GLU A 82 25.12 -8.34 2.97
N LEU A 83 24.10 -7.91 3.71
CA LEU A 83 22.89 -8.73 3.94
C LEU A 83 22.12 -8.98 2.64
N VAL A 84 21.96 -7.96 1.80
CA VAL A 84 21.27 -8.03 0.51
C VAL A 84 22.01 -8.96 -0.45
N ASP A 85 23.30 -8.73 -0.68
CA ASP A 85 24.11 -9.52 -1.61
C ASP A 85 24.26 -10.97 -1.11
N GLY A 86 24.44 -11.16 0.20
CA GLY A 86 24.48 -12.47 0.84
C GLY A 86 23.16 -13.25 0.68
N PHE A 87 22.02 -12.57 0.82
CA PHE A 87 20.72 -13.20 0.63
C PHE A 87 20.45 -13.53 -0.85
N ILE A 88 20.77 -12.62 -1.79
CA ILE A 88 20.66 -12.88 -3.24
C ILE A 88 21.49 -14.10 -3.63
N ALA A 89 22.72 -14.23 -3.11
CA ALA A 89 23.57 -15.38 -3.37
C ALA A 89 22.94 -16.69 -2.86
N LEU A 90 22.31 -16.67 -1.68
CA LEU A 90 21.55 -17.80 -1.15
C LEU A 90 20.35 -18.17 -2.03
N LEU A 91 19.58 -17.18 -2.49
CA LEU A 91 18.46 -17.40 -3.41
C LEU A 91 18.92 -18.05 -4.71
N GLY A 92 20.06 -17.61 -5.25
CA GLY A 92 20.64 -18.20 -6.46
C GLY A 92 20.98 -19.68 -6.32
N ARG A 93 21.41 -20.11 -5.13
CA ARG A 93 21.71 -21.52 -4.82
C ARG A 93 20.46 -22.34 -4.47
N ALA A 94 19.46 -21.71 -3.85
CA ALA A 94 18.17 -22.34 -3.55
C ALA A 94 17.28 -22.52 -4.78
N GLN A 95 17.42 -21.67 -5.81
CA GLN A 95 16.65 -21.76 -7.05
C GLN A 95 17.00 -23.03 -7.83
N MET A 96 15.97 -23.80 -8.21
CA MET A 96 16.15 -25.01 -9.00
C MET A 96 16.74 -24.68 -10.39
N PRO A 97 17.44 -25.64 -11.04
CA PRO A 97 18.04 -25.42 -12.37
C PRO A 97 17.05 -24.88 -13.40
N ASP A 98 15.80 -25.27 -13.26
CA ASP A 98 14.71 -24.99 -14.18
C ASP A 98 13.98 -23.65 -13.89
N GLY A 99 14.44 -22.89 -12.89
CA GLY A 99 13.95 -21.56 -12.50
C GLY A 99 12.97 -21.54 -11.32
N TYR A 100 12.45 -22.69 -10.89
CA TYR A 100 11.48 -22.76 -9.78
C TYR A 100 12.13 -22.42 -8.42
N LEU A 101 11.45 -21.61 -7.61
CA LEU A 101 11.86 -21.30 -6.23
C LEU A 101 10.64 -21.14 -5.32
N PHE A 102 10.38 -22.16 -4.52
CA PHE A 102 9.35 -22.18 -3.49
C PHE A 102 9.69 -23.22 -2.43
N THR A 103 10.20 -22.75 -1.30
CA THR A 103 10.89 -23.60 -0.32
C THR A 103 9.95 -24.65 0.28
N TYR A 104 8.67 -24.32 0.48
CA TYR A 104 7.66 -25.24 1.03
C TYR A 104 7.54 -26.54 0.20
N ASN A 105 7.42 -26.42 -1.13
CA ASN A 105 7.35 -27.60 -2.00
C ASN A 105 8.72 -28.27 -2.18
N GLN A 106 9.79 -27.50 -2.31
CA GLN A 106 11.15 -28.07 -2.42
C GLN A 106 11.50 -28.97 -1.23
N ILE A 107 11.04 -28.60 -0.02
CA ILE A 107 11.34 -29.32 1.22
C ILE A 107 10.31 -30.43 1.50
N PHE A 108 9.01 -30.13 1.47
CA PHE A 108 8.00 -31.12 1.86
C PHE A 108 7.50 -31.99 0.71
N PHE A 109 7.55 -31.51 -0.53
CA PHE A 109 6.89 -32.15 -1.68
C PHE A 109 7.76 -32.09 -2.96
N PRO A 110 9.01 -32.58 -2.92
CA PRO A 110 9.91 -32.52 -4.07
C PRO A 110 9.27 -33.18 -5.30
N GLY A 111 9.46 -32.55 -6.47
CA GLY A 111 8.85 -32.97 -7.73
C GLY A 111 7.38 -32.56 -7.91
N THR A 112 6.80 -31.81 -6.96
CA THR A 112 5.44 -31.28 -7.06
C THR A 112 5.43 -29.76 -7.16
N ARG A 113 4.69 -29.20 -8.13
CA ARG A 113 4.43 -27.76 -8.25
C ARG A 113 3.02 -27.50 -8.80
N TRP A 114 2.49 -26.31 -8.54
CA TRP A 114 1.22 -25.78 -9.06
C TRP A 114 -0.04 -26.60 -8.72
N LYS A 115 -0.05 -27.29 -7.57
CA LYS A 115 -1.18 -28.18 -7.20
C LYS A 115 -2.38 -27.41 -6.64
N ASN A 116 -2.13 -26.55 -5.66
CA ASN A 116 -3.18 -25.88 -4.89
C ASN A 116 -3.10 -24.37 -5.10
N LEU A 117 -3.12 -23.93 -6.36
CA LEU A 117 -2.91 -22.53 -6.76
C LEU A 117 -3.86 -21.54 -6.08
N GLN A 118 -5.06 -21.98 -5.67
CA GLN A 118 -6.03 -21.12 -4.99
C GLN A 118 -5.68 -20.91 -3.50
N ILE A 119 -4.82 -21.74 -2.90
CA ILE A 119 -4.61 -21.77 -1.45
C ILE A 119 -3.13 -21.64 -1.07
N GLU A 120 -2.21 -22.34 -1.73
CA GLU A 120 -0.79 -22.48 -1.29
C GLU A 120 0.16 -21.38 -1.81
N HIS A 121 -0.35 -20.31 -2.44
CA HIS A 121 0.39 -19.07 -2.73
C HIS A 121 1.71 -19.22 -3.54
N GLU A 122 1.91 -20.32 -4.27
CA GLU A 122 3.13 -20.55 -5.06
C GLU A 122 3.44 -19.39 -6.02
N LEU A 123 2.47 -18.98 -6.84
CA LEU A 123 2.60 -17.85 -7.77
C LEU A 123 2.71 -16.49 -7.06
N TYR A 124 2.11 -16.35 -5.87
CA TYR A 124 2.22 -15.14 -5.06
C TYR A 124 3.66 -14.94 -4.55
N CYS A 125 4.29 -16.00 -4.05
CA CYS A 125 5.70 -15.96 -3.66
C CYS A 125 6.61 -15.66 -4.86
N HIS A 126 6.34 -16.26 -6.02
CA HIS A 126 7.10 -15.95 -7.24
C HIS A 126 6.91 -14.50 -7.71
N GLY A 127 5.71 -13.94 -7.57
CA GLY A 127 5.48 -12.53 -7.90
C GLY A 127 6.31 -11.60 -7.02
N HIS A 128 6.32 -11.81 -5.70
CA HIS A 128 7.17 -11.02 -4.81
C HIS A 128 8.68 -11.25 -5.04
N LEU A 129 9.10 -12.46 -5.43
CA LEU A 129 10.48 -12.73 -5.87
C LEU A 129 10.85 -11.87 -7.09
N ILE A 130 9.94 -11.78 -8.06
CA ILE A 130 10.12 -10.99 -9.28
C ILE A 130 10.15 -9.48 -8.94
N GLU A 131 9.25 -8.99 -8.09
CA GLU A 131 9.25 -7.58 -7.65
C GLU A 131 10.55 -7.19 -6.94
N ALA A 132 11.11 -8.09 -6.12
CA ALA A 132 12.40 -7.90 -5.47
C ALA A 132 13.54 -7.80 -6.49
N GLY A 133 13.57 -8.67 -7.51
CA GLY A 133 14.58 -8.62 -8.56
C GLY A 133 14.50 -7.37 -9.45
N VAL A 134 13.29 -6.94 -9.79
CA VAL A 134 13.08 -5.68 -10.52
C VAL A 134 13.54 -4.49 -9.69
N SER A 135 13.17 -4.42 -8.42
CA SER A 135 13.53 -3.30 -7.55
C SER A 135 15.03 -3.24 -7.27
N HIS A 136 15.68 -4.39 -7.06
CA HIS A 136 17.13 -4.47 -6.91
C HIS A 136 17.87 -3.96 -8.15
N TYR A 137 17.43 -4.36 -9.34
CA TYR A 137 18.00 -3.86 -10.58
C TYR A 137 17.83 -2.34 -10.74
N LEU A 138 16.62 -1.82 -10.47
CA LEU A 138 16.35 -0.39 -10.56
C LEU A 138 17.16 0.44 -9.55
N ALA A 139 17.40 -0.10 -8.35
CA ALA A 139 18.15 0.59 -7.31
C ALA A 139 19.67 0.57 -7.51
N THR A 140 20.23 -0.55 -8.00
CA THR A 140 21.69 -0.79 -7.99
C THR A 140 22.31 -0.92 -9.38
N GLY A 141 21.51 -1.17 -10.42
CA GLY A 141 21.98 -1.56 -11.75
C GLY A 141 22.54 -3.00 -11.84
N LYS A 142 22.71 -3.72 -10.72
CA LYS A 142 23.19 -5.11 -10.69
C LYS A 142 22.11 -6.07 -11.20
N THR A 143 22.48 -7.01 -12.07
CA THR A 143 21.55 -7.97 -12.68
C THR A 143 21.42 -9.30 -11.92
N THR A 144 22.22 -9.53 -10.88
CA THR A 144 22.29 -10.79 -10.12
C THR A 144 20.91 -11.28 -9.65
N MET A 145 20.14 -10.41 -9.00
CA MET A 145 18.77 -10.73 -8.58
C MET A 145 17.76 -10.72 -9.75
N LEU A 146 17.99 -9.88 -10.76
CA LEU A 146 17.12 -9.81 -11.94
C LEU A 146 17.13 -11.13 -12.72
N GLU A 147 18.28 -11.79 -12.86
CA GLU A 147 18.39 -13.08 -13.54
C GLU A 147 17.67 -14.20 -12.78
N ILE A 148 17.69 -14.19 -11.44
CA ILE A 148 16.89 -15.11 -10.62
C ILE A 148 15.40 -14.89 -10.90
N ALA A 149 14.94 -13.63 -10.90
CA ALA A 149 13.57 -13.26 -11.21
C ALA A 149 13.16 -13.67 -12.63
N ARG A 150 14.01 -13.46 -13.64
CA ARG A 150 13.76 -13.85 -15.03
C ARG A 150 13.60 -15.36 -15.18
N ARG A 151 14.50 -16.16 -14.60
CA ARG A 151 14.39 -17.63 -14.63
C ARG A 151 13.08 -18.13 -13.98
N ALA A 152 12.67 -17.49 -12.89
CA ALA A 152 11.38 -17.77 -12.25
C ALA A 152 10.18 -17.40 -13.15
N ALA A 153 10.23 -16.24 -13.81
CA ALA A 153 9.22 -15.81 -14.76
C ALA A 153 9.16 -16.71 -16.00
N ASP A 154 10.31 -17.10 -16.56
CA ASP A 154 10.41 -18.02 -17.71
C ASP A 154 9.80 -19.38 -17.39
N ARG A 155 10.04 -19.90 -16.18
CA ARG A 155 9.40 -21.11 -15.66
C ARG A 155 7.87 -20.97 -15.64
N ILE A 156 7.36 -19.84 -15.13
CA ILE A 156 5.91 -19.58 -15.10
C ILE A 156 5.35 -19.49 -16.52
N VAL A 157 6.01 -18.77 -17.43
CA VAL A 157 5.57 -18.69 -18.82
C VAL A 157 5.49 -20.07 -19.45
N ALA A 158 6.53 -20.91 -19.28
CA ALA A 158 6.57 -22.26 -19.82
C ALA A 158 5.44 -23.16 -19.29
N ASP A 159 5.13 -23.05 -17.99
CA ASP A 159 4.16 -23.95 -17.35
C ASP A 159 2.69 -23.51 -17.54
N PHE A 160 2.45 -22.21 -17.76
CA PHE A 160 1.10 -21.62 -17.75
C PHE A 160 0.59 -21.14 -19.11
N ARG A 161 1.42 -21.05 -20.15
CA ARG A 161 1.02 -20.53 -21.47
C ARG A 161 -0.26 -21.20 -21.99
N ASP A 162 -0.33 -22.53 -21.92
CA ASP A 162 -1.44 -23.32 -22.47
C ASP A 162 -2.46 -23.77 -21.41
N LYS A 163 -2.52 -23.10 -20.25
CA LYS A 163 -3.43 -23.46 -19.15
C LYS A 163 -4.72 -22.65 -19.17
N GLY A 164 -5.80 -23.26 -18.67
CA GLY A 164 -7.12 -22.63 -18.56
C GLY A 164 -7.35 -21.85 -17.26
N ALA A 165 -8.58 -21.34 -17.09
CA ALA A 165 -8.98 -20.43 -16.01
C ALA A 165 -8.72 -20.91 -14.57
N LEU A 166 -8.72 -22.23 -14.32
CA LEU A 166 -8.43 -22.80 -13.00
C LEU A 166 -6.97 -22.67 -12.56
N HIS A 167 -6.06 -22.30 -13.47
CA HIS A 167 -4.63 -22.18 -13.21
C HIS A 167 -4.20 -20.74 -12.97
N THR A 168 -5.04 -19.96 -12.30
CA THR A 168 -4.73 -18.64 -11.75
C THR A 168 -4.43 -18.79 -10.26
N CYS A 169 -3.69 -17.87 -9.66
CA CYS A 169 -3.48 -17.87 -8.21
C CYS A 169 -4.75 -17.45 -7.46
N GLY A 170 -4.92 -17.97 -6.24
CA GLY A 170 -5.95 -17.49 -5.33
C GLY A 170 -5.59 -16.19 -4.62
N HIS A 171 -4.33 -15.76 -4.67
CA HIS A 171 -3.90 -14.44 -4.22
C HIS A 171 -3.11 -13.80 -5.36
N GLU A 172 -3.70 -12.77 -5.95
CA GLU A 172 -3.12 -11.90 -6.99
C GLU A 172 -1.82 -11.30 -6.50
N GLU A 173 -0.85 -11.16 -7.40
CA GLU A 173 0.49 -10.58 -7.20
C GLU A 173 1.37 -10.87 -8.43
N ILE A 174 1.25 -12.09 -8.99
CA ILE A 174 2.07 -12.48 -10.14
C ILE A 174 1.80 -11.61 -11.37
N GLU A 175 0.56 -11.15 -11.54
CA GLU A 175 0.14 -10.32 -12.66
C GLU A 175 0.89 -8.97 -12.67
N LEU A 176 0.92 -8.26 -11.53
CA LEU A 176 1.64 -6.98 -11.44
C LEU A 176 3.16 -7.17 -11.49
N ALA A 177 3.69 -8.27 -10.96
CA ALA A 177 5.11 -8.56 -10.95
C ALA A 177 5.65 -8.82 -12.37
N LEU A 178 4.92 -9.59 -13.17
CA LEU A 178 5.27 -9.84 -14.58
C LEU A 178 5.23 -8.55 -15.41
N LEU A 179 4.26 -7.65 -15.15
CA LEU A 179 4.20 -6.34 -15.81
C LEU A 179 5.39 -5.46 -15.44
N ARG A 180 5.80 -5.47 -14.17
CA ARG A 180 7.03 -4.78 -13.72
C ARG A 180 8.28 -5.34 -14.38
N LEU A 181 8.36 -6.67 -14.52
CA LEU A 181 9.48 -7.30 -15.19
C LEU A 181 9.52 -6.96 -16.68
N TYR A 182 8.37 -6.91 -17.35
CA TYR A 182 8.26 -6.43 -18.72
C TYR A 182 8.78 -4.99 -18.88
N GLU A 183 8.43 -4.08 -17.97
CA GLU A 183 8.88 -2.67 -18.04
C GLU A 183 10.42 -2.52 -18.06
N VAL A 184 11.15 -3.44 -17.43
CA VAL A 184 12.63 -3.38 -17.35
C VAL A 184 13.34 -4.30 -18.35
N THR A 185 12.66 -5.32 -18.87
CA THR A 185 13.27 -6.30 -19.81
C THR A 185 12.81 -6.12 -21.27
N GLY A 186 11.62 -5.56 -21.50
CA GLY A 186 10.98 -5.53 -22.82
C GLY A 186 10.48 -6.89 -23.31
N GLU A 187 10.58 -7.96 -22.52
CA GLU A 187 10.21 -9.31 -22.93
C GLU A 187 8.67 -9.49 -22.97
N ARG A 188 8.13 -9.57 -24.20
CA ARG A 188 6.69 -9.62 -24.45
C ARG A 188 6.01 -10.83 -23.82
N ALA A 189 6.70 -11.95 -23.66
CA ALA A 189 6.14 -13.14 -23.03
C ALA A 189 5.64 -12.87 -21.60
N TYR A 190 6.27 -11.96 -20.85
CA TYR A 190 5.85 -11.59 -19.51
C TYR A 190 4.57 -10.74 -19.53
N LEU A 191 4.48 -9.77 -20.45
CA LEU A 191 3.27 -8.96 -20.66
C LEU A 191 2.08 -9.85 -21.06
N GLU A 192 2.28 -10.74 -22.02
CA GLU A 192 1.25 -11.66 -22.52
C GLU A 192 0.80 -12.65 -21.46
N MET A 193 1.71 -13.14 -20.61
CA MET A 193 1.36 -14.02 -19.49
C MET A 193 0.56 -13.28 -18.42
N ALA A 194 0.94 -12.05 -18.06
CA ALA A 194 0.18 -11.22 -17.15
C ALA A 194 -1.23 -10.95 -17.67
N GLN A 195 -1.36 -10.57 -18.95
CA GLN A 195 -2.64 -10.41 -19.63
C GLN A 195 -3.48 -11.69 -19.53
N SER A 196 -2.86 -12.84 -19.82
CA SER A 196 -3.57 -14.13 -19.79
C SER A 196 -4.10 -14.45 -18.40
N PHE A 197 -3.35 -14.20 -17.32
CA PHE A 197 -3.85 -14.37 -15.96
C PHE A 197 -5.04 -13.46 -15.64
N LEU A 198 -4.97 -12.18 -16.04
CA LEU A 198 -6.07 -11.22 -15.87
C LEU A 198 -7.33 -11.67 -16.62
N GLU A 199 -7.18 -12.08 -17.88
CA GLU A 199 -8.29 -12.55 -18.73
C GLU A 199 -8.83 -13.92 -18.30
N ARG A 200 -8.03 -14.77 -17.66
CA ARG A 200 -8.50 -16.07 -17.15
C ARG A 200 -9.36 -15.94 -15.89
N ARG A 201 -9.14 -14.90 -15.10
CA ARG A 201 -9.80 -14.74 -13.80
C ARG A 201 -11.32 -14.59 -13.96
N GLY A 202 -12.07 -15.28 -13.11
CA GLY A 202 -13.53 -15.25 -13.11
C GLY A 202 -14.21 -16.08 -14.20
N ARG A 203 -13.46 -16.86 -14.98
CA ARG A 203 -13.98 -17.71 -16.07
C ARG A 203 -13.93 -19.21 -15.77
N ALA A 204 -13.57 -19.60 -14.55
CA ALA A 204 -13.48 -21.00 -14.16
C ALA A 204 -14.89 -21.61 -13.93
N PRO A 205 -15.29 -22.65 -14.69
CA PRO A 205 -16.54 -23.34 -14.43
C PRO A 205 -16.47 -24.09 -13.09
N PHE A 206 -17.58 -24.12 -12.35
CA PHE A 206 -17.68 -24.83 -11.08
C PHE A 206 -16.57 -24.51 -10.06
N PHE A 207 -16.14 -23.24 -10.00
CA PHE A 207 -15.02 -22.79 -9.14
C PHE A 207 -15.11 -23.31 -7.69
N GLY A 208 -16.29 -23.26 -7.08
CA GLY A 208 -16.49 -23.74 -5.71
C GLY A 208 -16.17 -25.24 -5.53
N LEU A 209 -16.45 -26.08 -6.53
CA LEU A 209 -16.10 -27.50 -6.50
C LEU A 209 -14.59 -27.72 -6.65
N ALA A 210 -13.95 -26.95 -7.53
CA ALA A 210 -12.49 -26.97 -7.69
C ALA A 210 -11.79 -26.53 -6.39
N LEU A 211 -12.32 -25.49 -5.73
CA LEU A 211 -11.82 -25.04 -4.43
C LEU A 211 -12.00 -26.10 -3.35
N PHE A 212 -13.15 -26.78 -3.29
CA PHE A 212 -13.38 -27.88 -2.36
C PHE A 212 -12.36 -29.02 -2.56
N ALA A 213 -12.08 -29.39 -3.81
CA ALA A 213 -11.06 -30.38 -4.14
C ALA A 213 -9.66 -29.93 -3.68
N GLN A 214 -9.28 -28.67 -3.91
CA GLN A 214 -8.02 -28.12 -3.42
C GLN A 214 -7.97 -28.07 -1.89
N ASN A 215 -9.04 -27.71 -1.20
CA ASN A 215 -9.08 -27.73 0.27
C ASN A 215 -8.87 -29.15 0.83
N THR A 216 -9.44 -30.16 0.15
CA THR A 216 -9.23 -31.57 0.50
C THR A 216 -7.77 -32.00 0.29
N SER A 217 -7.16 -31.55 -0.80
CA SER A 217 -5.74 -31.73 -1.11
C SER A 217 -4.83 -31.08 -0.06
N VAL A 218 -5.08 -29.81 0.29
CA VAL A 218 -4.34 -29.05 1.32
C VAL A 218 -4.45 -29.72 2.68
N ASN A 219 -5.65 -30.14 3.09
CA ASN A 219 -5.82 -30.85 4.37
C ASN A 219 -5.01 -32.15 4.43
N ARG A 220 -4.92 -32.90 3.32
CA ARG A 220 -4.08 -34.10 3.23
C ARG A 220 -2.60 -33.74 3.34
N ARG A 221 -2.15 -32.71 2.63
CA ARG A 221 -0.76 -32.22 2.66
C ARG A 221 -0.37 -31.67 4.04
N ALA A 222 -1.28 -30.99 4.72
CA ALA A 222 -1.07 -30.50 6.08
C ALA A 222 -0.79 -31.63 7.08
N ARG A 223 -1.51 -32.77 6.98
CA ARG A 223 -1.23 -33.96 7.80
C ARG A 223 0.16 -34.53 7.52
N LEU A 224 0.53 -34.66 6.24
CA LEU A 224 1.88 -35.12 5.85
C LEU A 224 2.98 -34.19 6.36
N VAL A 225 2.75 -32.87 6.33
CA VAL A 225 3.68 -31.89 6.90
C VAL A 225 3.81 -32.05 8.41
N GLN A 226 2.71 -32.26 9.13
CA GLN A 226 2.73 -32.51 10.57
C GLN A 226 3.51 -33.78 10.90
N GLU A 227 3.27 -34.88 10.17
CA GLU A 227 4.00 -36.14 10.31
C GLU A 227 5.51 -35.96 10.07
N LYS A 228 5.90 -35.27 8.99
CA LYS A 228 7.31 -34.98 8.69
C LYS A 228 7.98 -34.12 9.76
N ARG A 229 7.27 -33.11 10.27
CA ARG A 229 7.76 -32.25 11.37
C ARG A 229 7.94 -33.05 12.66
N GLN A 230 7.00 -33.94 12.98
CA GLN A 230 7.11 -34.81 14.16
C GLN A 230 8.26 -35.80 14.03
N ALA A 231 8.41 -36.44 12.86
CA ALA A 231 9.52 -37.35 12.57
C ALA A 231 10.89 -36.63 12.68
N TYR A 232 11.01 -35.42 12.12
CA TYR A 232 12.22 -34.62 12.23
C TYR A 232 12.56 -34.28 13.69
N ARG A 233 11.58 -33.83 14.48
CA ARG A 233 11.78 -33.52 15.91
C ARG A 233 12.13 -34.74 16.74
N ALA A 234 11.57 -35.90 16.43
CA ALA A 234 11.91 -37.15 17.10
C ALA A 234 13.35 -37.59 16.80
N ALA A 235 13.82 -37.38 15.56
CA ALA A 235 15.19 -37.68 15.16
C ALA A 235 16.22 -36.65 15.67
N HIS A 236 15.79 -35.41 15.97
CA HIS A 236 16.65 -34.31 16.40
C HIS A 236 16.14 -33.69 17.71
N PRO A 237 16.28 -34.38 18.86
CA PRO A 237 15.75 -33.91 20.14
C PRO A 237 16.40 -32.60 20.62
N ASP A 238 17.63 -32.33 20.20
CA ASP A 238 18.38 -31.11 20.53
C ASP A 238 18.08 -29.94 19.57
N ALA A 239 17.26 -30.14 18.53
CA ALA A 239 16.89 -29.07 17.62
C ALA A 239 15.93 -28.08 18.29
N HIS A 240 16.34 -26.82 18.40
CA HIS A 240 15.48 -25.75 18.90
C HIS A 240 14.47 -25.32 17.82
N PRO A 241 13.15 -25.57 18.00
CA PRO A 241 12.17 -25.15 17.03
C PRO A 241 12.02 -23.63 17.03
N TYR A 242 11.85 -23.06 15.85
CA TYR A 242 11.52 -21.65 15.71
C TYR A 242 10.15 -21.36 16.34
N VAL A 243 10.07 -20.27 17.12
CA VAL A 243 8.83 -19.85 17.77
C VAL A 243 8.17 -18.78 16.91
N LEU A 244 7.09 -19.14 16.23
CA LEU A 244 6.30 -18.17 15.50
C LEU A 244 5.60 -17.22 16.48
N PRO A 245 5.60 -15.90 16.20
CA PRO A 245 4.85 -14.94 17.01
C PRO A 245 3.35 -15.23 17.01
N PRO A 246 2.58 -14.63 17.94
CA PRO A 246 1.14 -14.81 17.95
C PRO A 246 0.47 -14.33 16.66
N GLY A 247 -0.70 -14.91 16.37
CA GLY A 247 -1.55 -14.45 15.28
C GLY A 247 -2.14 -13.06 15.56
N ASN A 248 -2.76 -12.49 14.52
CA ASN A 248 -3.44 -11.22 14.63
C ASN A 248 -4.79 -11.37 15.36
N VAL A 249 -5.02 -10.58 16.41
CA VAL A 249 -6.27 -10.59 17.17
C VAL A 249 -7.19 -9.50 16.64
N SER A 250 -8.40 -9.89 16.25
CA SER A 250 -9.43 -8.96 15.79
C SER A 250 -10.78 -9.39 16.36
N LYS A 251 -11.64 -8.43 16.74
CA LYS A 251 -13.02 -8.73 17.13
C LYS A 251 -13.79 -9.27 15.92
N LYS A 252 -14.37 -10.46 16.04
CA LYS A 252 -15.07 -11.14 14.93
C LYS A 252 -16.57 -11.22 15.20
N PRO A 253 -17.44 -10.88 14.24
CA PRO A 253 -18.87 -11.18 14.32
C PRO A 253 -19.13 -12.68 14.52
N TRP A 254 -20.24 -13.04 15.18
CA TRP A 254 -20.62 -14.44 15.45
C TRP A 254 -20.78 -15.28 14.18
N ASN A 255 -21.18 -14.67 13.06
CA ASN A 255 -21.40 -15.34 11.77
C ASN A 255 -20.17 -15.34 10.85
N THR A 256 -18.99 -15.00 11.37
CA THR A 256 -17.73 -14.88 10.61
C THR A 256 -17.42 -16.13 9.76
N THR A 257 -17.47 -17.32 10.36
CA THR A 257 -17.14 -18.57 9.67
C THR A 257 -18.08 -18.83 8.48
N LEU A 258 -19.38 -18.60 8.65
CA LEU A 258 -20.36 -18.75 7.58
C LEU A 258 -20.09 -17.76 6.43
N ARG A 259 -19.79 -16.49 6.76
CA ARG A 259 -19.46 -15.48 5.76
C ARG A 259 -18.19 -15.83 4.99
N TRP A 260 -17.20 -16.41 5.66
CA TRP A 260 -15.99 -16.89 5.00
C TRP A 260 -16.30 -17.97 3.97
N TYR A 261 -17.03 -19.02 4.36
CA TYR A 261 -17.40 -20.10 3.43
C TYR A 261 -18.24 -19.60 2.25
N LEU A 262 -19.23 -18.73 2.50
CA LEU A 262 -20.04 -18.15 1.43
C LEU A 262 -19.20 -17.31 0.46
N SER A 263 -18.26 -16.51 0.97
CA SER A 263 -17.36 -15.70 0.15
C SER A 263 -16.39 -16.57 -0.65
N ALA A 264 -15.82 -17.61 -0.03
CA ALA A 264 -14.87 -18.51 -0.65
C ALA A 264 -15.53 -19.38 -1.74
N LEU A 265 -16.65 -20.04 -1.44
CA LEU A 265 -17.35 -20.93 -2.37
C LEU A 265 -18.00 -20.19 -3.55
N SER A 266 -18.40 -18.93 -3.36
CA SER A 266 -18.87 -18.08 -4.45
C SER A 266 -17.75 -17.51 -5.32
N GLY A 267 -16.48 -17.75 -4.97
CA GLY A 267 -15.32 -17.18 -5.64
C GLY A 267 -15.06 -15.71 -5.32
N LYS A 268 -15.88 -15.05 -4.49
CA LYS A 268 -15.71 -13.64 -4.14
C LYS A 268 -14.42 -13.39 -3.37
N TYR A 269 -14.06 -14.27 -2.43
CA TYR A 269 -12.82 -14.15 -1.64
C TYR A 269 -11.56 -14.03 -2.51
N PHE A 270 -11.55 -14.76 -3.63
CA PHE A 270 -10.44 -14.86 -4.59
C PHE A 270 -10.66 -14.03 -5.87
N GLN A 271 -11.71 -13.20 -5.92
CA GLN A 271 -12.06 -12.41 -7.12
C GLN A 271 -12.29 -13.28 -8.37
N GLN A 272 -12.73 -14.52 -8.17
CA GLN A 272 -13.07 -15.52 -9.20
C GLN A 272 -14.58 -15.61 -9.48
N HIS A 273 -15.38 -14.78 -8.81
CA HIS A 273 -16.84 -14.77 -8.93
C HIS A 273 -17.36 -14.26 -10.28
N ALA A 274 -16.57 -13.44 -10.98
CA ALA A 274 -16.92 -12.89 -12.29
C ALA A 274 -15.67 -12.45 -13.07
N PRO A 275 -15.70 -12.44 -14.40
CA PRO A 275 -14.68 -11.80 -15.24
C PRO A 275 -14.44 -10.34 -14.89
N LEU A 276 -13.23 -9.82 -15.15
CA LEU A 276 -12.85 -8.43 -14.85
C LEU A 276 -13.83 -7.40 -15.42
N GLU A 277 -14.40 -7.63 -16.61
CA GLU A 277 -15.35 -6.72 -17.26
C GLU A 277 -16.68 -6.58 -16.49
N LYS A 278 -16.91 -7.40 -15.46
CA LYS A 278 -18.12 -7.42 -14.65
C LYS A 278 -17.88 -7.10 -13.18
N GLN A 279 -16.64 -6.85 -12.75
CA GLN A 279 -16.29 -6.61 -11.34
C GLN A 279 -16.44 -5.13 -10.94
N THR A 280 -17.67 -4.62 -10.93
CA THR A 280 -17.97 -3.22 -10.55
C THR A 280 -18.16 -3.00 -9.05
N VAL A 281 -18.01 -4.05 -8.23
CA VAL A 281 -18.22 -4.02 -6.78
C VAL A 281 -17.01 -4.62 -6.06
N PRO A 282 -16.32 -3.87 -5.19
CA PRO A 282 -15.21 -4.40 -4.40
C PRO A 282 -15.68 -5.50 -3.44
N VAL A 283 -15.27 -6.75 -3.65
CA VAL A 283 -15.69 -7.91 -2.84
C VAL A 283 -14.51 -8.77 -2.43
N GLY A 284 -14.73 -9.63 -1.43
CA GLY A 284 -13.72 -10.58 -0.97
C GLY A 284 -12.60 -9.91 -0.19
N HIS A 285 -11.44 -10.56 -0.17
CA HIS A 285 -10.26 -10.07 0.54
C HIS A 285 -9.75 -8.76 -0.08
N ALA A 286 -9.43 -7.77 0.77
CA ALA A 286 -9.16 -6.42 0.30
C ALA A 286 -7.80 -6.29 -0.43
N VAL A 287 -6.73 -6.91 0.08
CA VAL A 287 -5.40 -6.90 -0.58
C VAL A 287 -5.44 -7.55 -1.96
N ARG A 288 -5.96 -8.79 -2.04
CA ARG A 288 -6.22 -9.52 -3.29
C ARG A 288 -6.92 -8.67 -4.36
N PHE A 289 -8.04 -8.05 -3.97
CA PHE A 289 -8.74 -7.11 -4.84
C PHE A 289 -7.83 -5.94 -5.28
N GLY A 290 -7.15 -5.27 -4.36
CA GLY A 290 -6.28 -4.14 -4.69
C GLY A 290 -5.12 -4.52 -5.62
N TYR A 291 -4.50 -5.68 -5.42
CA TYR A 291 -3.42 -6.18 -6.30
C TYR A 291 -3.96 -6.54 -7.70
N LEU A 292 -5.15 -7.15 -7.78
CA LEU A 292 -5.82 -7.41 -9.06
C LEU A 292 -6.08 -6.12 -9.84
N GLN A 293 -6.66 -5.12 -9.17
CA GLN A 293 -6.99 -3.84 -9.80
C GLN A 293 -5.73 -3.08 -10.21
N THR A 294 -4.69 -3.12 -9.38
CA THR A 294 -3.37 -2.56 -9.71
C THR A 294 -2.77 -3.21 -10.96
N ALA A 295 -2.80 -4.55 -11.06
CA ALA A 295 -2.30 -5.26 -12.22
C ALA A 295 -3.06 -4.91 -13.49
N ALA A 296 -4.41 -4.90 -13.42
CA ALA A 296 -5.24 -4.53 -14.56
C ALA A 296 -4.99 -3.08 -14.99
N ALA A 297 -4.89 -2.12 -14.05
CA ALA A 297 -4.58 -0.73 -14.36
C ALA A 297 -3.19 -0.58 -14.99
N ARG A 298 -2.18 -1.23 -14.41
CA ARG A 298 -0.82 -1.22 -14.98
C ARG A 298 -0.78 -1.79 -16.39
N TRP A 299 -1.51 -2.87 -16.65
CA TRP A 299 -1.62 -3.44 -18.00
C TRP A 299 -2.20 -2.42 -18.98
N MET A 300 -3.31 -1.76 -18.64
CA MET A 300 -3.90 -0.72 -19.50
C MET A 300 -2.93 0.43 -19.76
N ARG A 301 -2.17 0.88 -18.73
CA ARG A 301 -1.14 1.92 -18.89
C ARG A 301 -0.04 1.49 -19.86
N LEU A 302 0.37 0.22 -19.83
CA LEU A 302 1.46 -0.29 -20.65
C LEU A 302 1.06 -0.59 -22.09
N THR A 303 -0.19 -1.00 -22.32
CA THR A 303 -0.68 -1.36 -23.66
C THR A 303 -1.44 -0.23 -24.36
N GLY A 304 -1.96 0.74 -23.60
CA GLY A 304 -2.91 1.74 -24.08
C GLY A 304 -4.33 1.19 -24.30
N ASP A 305 -4.56 -0.08 -24.00
CA ASP A 305 -5.89 -0.69 -24.11
C ASP A 305 -6.68 -0.46 -22.82
N GLU A 306 -7.64 0.46 -22.88
CA GLU A 306 -8.42 0.91 -21.72
C GLU A 306 -9.72 0.11 -21.50
N ARG A 307 -9.83 -1.12 -22.03
CA ARG A 307 -11.08 -1.92 -21.99
C ARG A 307 -11.71 -2.14 -20.61
N TRP A 308 -10.92 -2.05 -19.54
CA TRP A 308 -11.41 -2.23 -18.16
C TRP A 308 -11.51 -0.90 -17.39
N LEU A 309 -11.16 0.24 -17.99
CA LEU A 309 -11.07 1.52 -17.29
C LEU A 309 -12.41 1.90 -16.66
N GLU A 310 -13.49 1.87 -17.42
CA GLU A 310 -14.83 2.22 -16.91
C GLU A 310 -15.23 1.34 -15.70
N VAL A 311 -14.99 0.03 -15.80
CA VAL A 311 -15.29 -0.91 -14.71
C VAL A 311 -14.45 -0.62 -13.47
N GLN A 312 -13.17 -0.28 -13.65
CA GLN A 312 -12.31 0.13 -12.54
C GLN A 312 -12.76 1.45 -11.91
N GLU A 313 -13.16 2.44 -12.71
CA GLU A 313 -13.70 3.71 -12.19
C GLU A 313 -14.99 3.49 -11.38
N GLN A 314 -15.89 2.63 -11.86
CA GLN A 314 -17.11 2.25 -11.15
C GLN A 314 -16.81 1.50 -9.83
N ALA A 315 -15.87 0.54 -9.87
CA ALA A 315 -15.47 -0.20 -8.68
C ALA A 315 -14.80 0.71 -7.64
N TRP A 316 -13.95 1.62 -8.09
CA TRP A 316 -13.28 2.62 -7.25
C TRP A 316 -14.28 3.58 -6.62
N GLU A 317 -15.22 4.09 -7.41
CA GLU A 317 -16.25 4.99 -6.89
C GLU A 317 -17.14 4.27 -5.86
N ARG A 318 -17.54 3.03 -6.12
CA ARG A 318 -18.31 2.25 -5.13
C ARG A 318 -17.50 1.95 -3.86
N MET A 319 -16.19 1.72 -3.98
CA MET A 319 -15.29 1.58 -2.82
C MET A 319 -15.35 2.84 -1.95
N VAL A 320 -15.07 4.00 -2.54
CA VAL A 320 -15.05 5.30 -1.87
C VAL A 320 -16.40 5.62 -1.24
N LEU A 321 -17.49 5.42 -2.00
CA LEU A 321 -18.82 5.80 -1.56
C LEU A 321 -19.40 4.91 -0.47
N ARG A 322 -19.08 3.61 -0.48
CA ARG A 322 -19.85 2.61 0.28
C ARG A 322 -19.01 1.67 1.15
N ARG A 323 -17.71 1.53 0.90
CA ARG A 323 -16.89 0.45 1.50
C ARG A 323 -15.51 0.89 2.01
N MET A 324 -15.31 2.20 2.18
CA MET A 324 -14.08 2.79 2.68
C MET A 324 -14.36 3.50 4.01
N TYR A 325 -13.52 3.23 5.01
CA TYR A 325 -13.56 3.95 6.29
C TYR A 325 -13.02 5.37 6.14
N LEU A 326 -13.34 6.27 7.08
CA LEU A 326 -12.88 7.66 7.08
C LEU A 326 -11.36 7.77 6.92
N THR A 327 -10.59 6.86 7.49
CA THR A 327 -9.12 6.83 7.40
C THR A 327 -8.59 6.41 6.03
N GLY A 328 -9.46 6.05 5.08
CA GLY A 328 -9.09 5.38 3.84
C GLY A 328 -8.87 3.88 3.99
N GLY A 329 -9.06 3.32 5.20
CA GLY A 329 -8.90 1.90 5.47
C GLY A 329 -9.94 1.05 4.75
N LEU A 330 -9.53 -0.16 4.32
CA LEU A 330 -10.36 -1.10 3.56
C LEU A 330 -10.45 -2.44 4.28
N GLY A 331 -11.64 -3.02 4.32
CA GLY A 331 -11.90 -4.31 4.94
C GLY A 331 -12.72 -4.19 6.22
N ALA A 332 -14.02 -4.45 6.12
CA ALA A 332 -14.96 -4.34 7.22
C ALA A 332 -15.29 -5.68 7.89
N VAL A 333 -14.84 -6.79 7.30
CA VAL A 333 -15.14 -8.14 7.77
C VAL A 333 -13.84 -8.84 8.12
N PRO A 334 -13.45 -8.86 9.41
CA PRO A 334 -12.20 -9.46 9.86
C PRO A 334 -12.03 -10.94 9.48
N GLY A 335 -13.15 -11.67 9.36
CA GLY A 335 -13.14 -13.07 8.96
C GLY A 335 -12.56 -13.38 7.58
N ILE A 336 -12.71 -12.44 6.64
CA ILE A 336 -12.22 -12.55 5.26
C ILE A 336 -11.19 -11.47 4.94
N GLU A 337 -10.82 -10.65 5.93
CA GLU A 337 -9.85 -9.56 5.79
C GLU A 337 -10.24 -8.63 4.63
N GLY A 338 -11.53 -8.35 4.53
CA GLY A 338 -12.13 -8.02 3.26
C GLY A 338 -13.40 -7.20 3.33
N PHE A 339 -13.92 -6.88 2.15
CA PHE A 339 -15.07 -6.00 1.99
C PHE A 339 -16.35 -6.60 2.57
N GLY A 340 -17.11 -5.76 3.28
CA GLY A 340 -18.47 -6.06 3.73
C GLY A 340 -19.51 -5.77 2.65
N ARG A 341 -20.77 -5.66 3.05
CA ARG A 341 -21.84 -5.06 2.24
C ARG A 341 -21.60 -3.55 2.13
N ASP A 342 -22.31 -2.91 1.20
CA ASP A 342 -22.34 -1.44 1.15
C ASP A 342 -22.81 -0.90 2.51
N ASP A 343 -22.12 0.14 2.98
CA ASP A 343 -22.40 0.82 4.25
C ASP A 343 -22.16 -0.07 5.52
N GLU A 344 -21.58 -1.27 5.37
CA GLU A 344 -21.13 -2.11 6.48
C GLU A 344 -19.73 -1.67 6.93
N LEU A 345 -19.68 -0.59 7.72
CA LEU A 345 -18.43 0.05 8.15
C LEU A 345 -18.36 0.23 9.69
N ASP A 346 -18.51 -0.84 10.47
CA ASP A 346 -18.39 -0.75 11.93
C ASP A 346 -16.96 -0.35 12.34
N PRO A 347 -16.75 0.74 13.10
CA PRO A 347 -15.42 1.24 13.46
C PRO A 347 -14.66 0.32 14.44
N GLU A 348 -15.36 -0.49 15.23
CA GLU A 348 -14.76 -1.43 16.19
C GLU A 348 -14.44 -2.78 15.51
N LEU A 349 -15.22 -3.17 14.51
CA LEU A 349 -14.97 -4.39 13.71
C LEU A 349 -14.11 -4.14 12.47
N ALA A 350 -13.67 -2.90 12.25
CA ALA A 350 -12.82 -2.55 11.12
C ALA A 350 -11.56 -3.41 11.12
N TYR A 351 -11.39 -4.21 10.06
CA TYR A 351 -10.13 -4.90 9.83
C TYR A 351 -9.12 -3.91 9.29
N ALA A 352 -9.52 -3.14 8.26
CA ALA A 352 -8.75 -2.00 7.72
C ALA A 352 -7.25 -2.31 7.62
N GLU A 353 -6.93 -3.45 7.00
CA GLU A 353 -5.57 -4.00 6.99
C GLU A 353 -4.59 -3.00 6.36
N THR A 354 -3.41 -2.87 6.95
CA THR A 354 -2.37 -1.96 6.42
C THR A 354 -2.02 -2.30 4.96
N CYS A 355 -1.86 -3.58 4.62
CA CYS A 355 -1.62 -4.01 3.23
C CYS A 355 -2.76 -3.65 2.28
N ALA A 356 -4.00 -3.56 2.75
CA ALA A 356 -5.13 -3.20 1.89
C ALA A 356 -5.11 -1.70 1.53
N ALA A 357 -4.67 -0.85 2.46
CA ALA A 357 -4.42 0.56 2.17
C ALA A 357 -3.30 0.72 1.14
N LEU A 358 -2.18 -0.01 1.29
CA LEU A 358 -1.08 0.00 0.33
C LEU A 358 -1.51 -0.49 -1.06
N ALA A 359 -2.25 -1.59 -1.14
CA ALA A 359 -2.79 -2.10 -2.40
C ALA A 359 -3.69 -1.09 -3.11
N SER A 360 -4.53 -0.37 -2.35
CA SER A 360 -5.35 0.73 -2.88
C SER A 360 -4.50 1.92 -3.33
N MET A 361 -3.43 2.28 -2.61
CA MET A 361 -2.49 3.31 -3.05
C MET A 361 -1.85 2.97 -4.40
N PHE A 362 -1.41 1.72 -4.59
CA PHE A 362 -0.85 1.29 -5.89
C PHE A 362 -1.88 1.39 -7.02
N TRP A 363 -3.12 0.98 -6.74
CA TRP A 363 -4.21 1.10 -7.71
C TRP A 363 -4.51 2.55 -8.07
N ASN A 364 -4.61 3.43 -7.07
CA ASN A 364 -4.78 4.86 -7.26
C ASN A 364 -3.66 5.48 -8.11
N TRP A 365 -2.41 5.06 -7.90
CA TRP A 365 -1.29 5.56 -8.68
C TRP A 365 -1.40 5.21 -10.17
N GLU A 366 -1.80 3.98 -10.49
CA GLU A 366 -1.99 3.58 -11.90
C GLU A 366 -3.17 4.33 -12.53
N LEU A 367 -4.31 4.46 -11.83
CA LEU A 367 -5.46 5.23 -12.32
C LEU A 367 -5.16 6.71 -12.48
N ALA A 368 -4.35 7.31 -11.59
CA ALA A 368 -3.91 8.70 -11.73
C ALA A 368 -3.10 8.89 -13.02
N GLN A 369 -2.18 7.97 -13.33
CA GLN A 369 -1.38 8.03 -14.55
C GLN A 369 -2.21 7.81 -15.81
N ILE A 370 -3.20 6.91 -15.81
CA ILE A 370 -4.08 6.68 -16.96
C ILE A 370 -4.98 7.90 -17.18
N THR A 371 -5.69 8.33 -16.15
CA THR A 371 -6.80 9.29 -16.30
C THR A 371 -6.37 10.75 -16.18
N GLY A 372 -5.26 11.04 -15.49
CA GLY A 372 -4.89 12.40 -15.10
C GLY A 372 -5.86 13.07 -14.12
N LYS A 373 -6.74 12.30 -13.45
CA LYS A 373 -7.71 12.83 -12.47
C LYS A 373 -7.08 12.91 -11.07
N ALA A 374 -7.18 14.07 -10.43
CA ALA A 374 -6.57 14.32 -9.10
C ALA A 374 -7.17 13.47 -7.98
N ARG A 375 -8.41 12.99 -8.12
CA ARG A 375 -9.11 12.18 -7.11
C ARG A 375 -8.33 10.95 -6.65
N TYR A 376 -7.59 10.34 -7.56
CA TYR A 376 -6.78 9.17 -7.26
C TYR A 376 -5.52 9.55 -6.46
N SER A 377 -4.88 10.66 -6.83
CA SER A 377 -3.72 11.20 -6.10
C SER A 377 -4.11 11.71 -4.71
N GLU A 378 -5.32 12.25 -4.56
CA GLU A 378 -5.86 12.63 -3.26
C GLU A 378 -6.13 11.40 -2.38
N LEU A 379 -6.79 10.36 -2.90
CA LEU A 379 -7.01 9.16 -2.09
C LEU A 379 -5.68 8.48 -1.71
N PHE A 380 -4.69 8.49 -2.61
CA PHE A 380 -3.34 8.04 -2.29
C PHE A 380 -2.76 8.80 -1.08
N GLU A 381 -2.81 10.14 -1.09
CA GLU A 381 -2.33 10.97 0.02
C GLU A 381 -3.06 10.63 1.32
N TRP A 382 -4.39 10.59 1.26
CA TRP A 382 -5.22 10.36 2.42
C TRP A 382 -4.95 8.99 3.07
N GLN A 383 -4.81 7.94 2.25
CA GLN A 383 -4.44 6.62 2.73
C GLN A 383 -3.01 6.59 3.29
N LEU A 384 -2.07 7.26 2.62
CA LEU A 384 -0.68 7.34 3.04
C LEU A 384 -0.54 7.93 4.45
N TYR A 385 -1.16 9.09 4.72
CA TYR A 385 -1.07 9.77 6.01
C TYR A 385 -1.91 9.12 7.14
N ASN A 386 -2.86 8.24 6.81
CA ASN A 386 -3.76 7.63 7.78
C ASN A 386 -3.63 6.10 7.77
N ALA A 387 -4.43 5.40 6.95
CA ALA A 387 -4.57 3.94 6.96
C ALA A 387 -3.28 3.15 6.68
N ALA A 388 -2.29 3.74 6.00
CA ALA A 388 -0.97 3.13 5.83
C ALA A 388 -0.05 3.46 7.02
N SER A 389 0.09 4.74 7.37
CA SER A 389 1.05 5.20 8.38
C SER A 389 0.79 4.67 9.79
N VAL A 390 -0.47 4.42 10.16
CA VAL A 390 -0.83 3.86 11.46
C VAL A 390 -0.17 2.49 11.72
N GLY A 391 0.10 1.75 10.64
CA GLY A 391 0.62 0.38 10.67
C GLY A 391 2.06 0.24 11.15
N MET A 392 2.85 1.32 11.22
CA MET A 392 4.22 1.31 11.73
C MET A 392 4.38 2.30 12.89
N GLY A 393 4.91 1.83 14.01
CA GLY A 393 5.25 2.66 15.17
C GLY A 393 6.26 3.76 14.84
N LEU A 394 6.40 4.72 15.74
CA LEU A 394 7.43 5.76 15.65
C LEU A 394 8.84 5.17 15.78
N ASP A 395 8.96 4.05 16.48
CA ASP A 395 10.20 3.28 16.66
C ASP A 395 10.63 2.47 15.43
N GLY A 396 9.75 2.26 14.44
CA GLY A 396 10.01 1.37 13.30
C GLY A 396 10.12 -0.12 13.66
N THR A 397 10.02 -0.49 14.94
CA THR A 397 10.16 -1.87 15.42
C THR A 397 8.86 -2.50 15.87
N THR A 398 7.77 -1.73 15.89
CA THR A 398 6.44 -2.26 16.22
C THR A 398 5.38 -1.88 15.18
N TYR A 399 4.36 -2.72 15.04
CA TYR A 399 3.42 -2.67 13.93
C TYR A 399 1.98 -2.90 14.38
N LEU A 400 1.02 -2.36 13.61
CA LEU A 400 -0.39 -2.74 13.65
C LEU A 400 -0.75 -3.44 12.33
N TYR A 401 -1.41 -4.59 12.45
CA TYR A 401 -1.91 -5.33 11.29
C TYR A 401 -3.31 -4.84 10.88
N ASN A 402 -4.26 -4.90 11.82
CA ASN A 402 -5.60 -4.34 11.68
C ASN A 402 -5.69 -2.97 12.36
N ASN A 403 -6.41 -2.05 11.74
CA ASN A 403 -6.41 -0.64 12.13
C ASN A 403 -7.85 -0.18 12.45
N PRO A 404 -8.38 -0.49 13.65
CA PRO A 404 -9.72 -0.08 14.02
C PRO A 404 -9.83 1.45 14.12
N LEU A 405 -11.05 1.97 14.00
CA LEU A 405 -11.37 3.40 14.26
C LEU A 405 -11.94 3.58 15.68
N THR A 406 -12.27 2.49 16.35
CA THR A 406 -12.68 2.43 17.75
C THR A 406 -12.02 1.22 18.40
N CYS A 407 -11.20 1.44 19.43
CA CYS A 407 -10.55 0.39 20.21
C CYS A 407 -10.94 0.53 21.68
N ARG A 408 -11.60 -0.48 22.25
CA ARG A 408 -11.94 -0.55 23.69
C ARG A 408 -10.87 -1.27 24.54
N GLY A 409 -9.80 -1.73 23.89
CA GLY A 409 -8.73 -2.55 24.44
C GLY A 409 -8.42 -3.77 23.56
N GLY A 410 -7.26 -4.39 23.77
CA GLY A 410 -6.88 -5.65 23.13
C GLY A 410 -6.24 -5.55 21.73
N VAL A 411 -6.15 -4.35 21.15
CA VAL A 411 -5.36 -4.08 19.94
C VAL A 411 -4.20 -3.17 20.33
N GLU A 412 -2.98 -3.66 20.12
CA GLU A 412 -1.73 -3.02 20.50
C GLU A 412 -0.68 -3.25 19.43
N ARG A 413 0.27 -2.33 19.33
CA ARG A 413 1.44 -2.49 18.47
C ARG A 413 2.27 -3.70 18.92
N ARG A 414 2.71 -4.51 17.97
CA ARG A 414 3.54 -5.71 18.22
C ARG A 414 4.80 -5.71 17.40
N PRO A 415 5.89 -6.34 17.89
CA PRO A 415 7.14 -6.39 17.16
C PRO A 415 7.04 -7.21 15.87
N TRP A 416 6.23 -8.27 15.85
CA TRP A 416 6.03 -9.15 14.69
C TRP A 416 4.73 -9.95 14.81
N TYR A 417 4.38 -10.71 13.76
CA TYR A 417 3.17 -11.54 13.68
C TYR A 417 3.47 -12.90 13.03
N ALA A 418 2.61 -13.90 13.28
CA ALA A 418 2.67 -15.20 12.58
C ALA A 418 2.52 -15.07 11.06
N VAL A 419 1.82 -14.03 10.60
CA VAL A 419 1.65 -13.65 9.20
C VAL A 419 2.11 -12.19 9.11
N PRO A 420 3.39 -11.92 8.81
CA PRO A 420 3.96 -10.58 8.87
C PRO A 420 3.96 -9.90 7.50
N CYS A 421 2.82 -9.87 6.81
CA CYS A 421 2.76 -9.25 5.49
C CYS A 421 2.94 -7.71 5.55
N CYS A 422 2.47 -7.05 6.62
CA CYS A 422 2.44 -5.59 6.75
C CYS A 422 3.83 -4.92 6.93
N PRO A 423 4.72 -5.40 7.83
CA PRO A 423 6.00 -4.72 8.11
C PRO A 423 6.85 -4.45 6.87
N SER A 424 7.26 -5.49 6.14
CA SER A 424 8.09 -5.34 4.95
C SER A 424 7.35 -4.64 3.80
N ASN A 425 6.02 -4.75 3.74
CA ASN A 425 5.20 -4.08 2.73
C ASN A 425 5.14 -2.55 2.96
N LEU A 426 5.09 -2.11 4.22
CA LEU A 426 5.26 -0.70 4.59
C LEU A 426 6.66 -0.21 4.20
N SER A 427 7.70 -0.93 4.62
CA SER A 427 9.08 -0.54 4.38
C SER A 427 9.41 -0.38 2.89
N ARG A 428 8.99 -1.32 2.03
CA ARG A 428 9.20 -1.19 0.59
C ARG A 428 8.42 -0.04 -0.04
N THR A 429 7.21 0.23 0.47
CA THR A 429 6.39 1.34 -0.04
C THR A 429 7.03 2.67 0.34
N PHE A 430 7.41 2.82 1.60
CA PHE A 430 8.01 4.03 2.13
C PHE A 430 9.31 4.35 1.39
N ALA A 431 10.19 3.36 1.22
CA ALA A 431 11.43 3.51 0.47
C ALA A 431 11.23 3.94 -1.01
N TRP A 432 10.02 3.85 -1.55
CA TRP A 432 9.69 4.22 -2.94
C TRP A 432 8.80 5.47 -3.02
N LEU A 433 8.59 6.22 -1.93
CA LEU A 433 7.64 7.35 -1.92
C LEU A 433 7.98 8.45 -2.93
N GLY A 434 9.26 8.67 -3.22
CA GLY A 434 9.72 9.66 -4.20
C GLY A 434 9.15 9.44 -5.61
N ASP A 435 8.98 8.19 -6.01
CA ASP A 435 8.48 7.82 -7.33
C ASP A 435 6.96 8.02 -7.48
N TYR A 436 6.25 8.39 -6.40
CA TYR A 436 4.82 8.75 -6.42
C TYR A 436 4.58 10.27 -6.43
N LEU A 437 5.63 11.09 -6.45
CA LEU A 437 5.50 12.55 -6.37
C LEU A 437 5.12 13.18 -7.71
N TYR A 438 5.69 12.66 -8.81
CA TYR A 438 5.60 13.28 -10.13
C TYR A 438 5.26 12.26 -11.22
N SER A 439 4.45 12.67 -12.19
CA SER A 439 4.30 11.93 -13.44
C SER A 439 4.22 12.90 -14.62
N ALA A 440 4.45 12.39 -15.83
CA ALA A 440 4.41 13.21 -17.04
C ALA A 440 3.68 12.50 -18.17
N LYS A 441 2.98 13.31 -18.96
CA LYS A 441 2.42 12.99 -20.29
C LYS A 441 2.96 14.03 -21.28
N PRO A 442 2.86 13.79 -22.61
CA PRO A 442 3.22 14.80 -23.59
C PRO A 442 2.57 16.17 -23.28
N GLY A 443 3.40 17.19 -23.07
CA GLY A 443 2.99 18.56 -22.75
C GLY A 443 2.50 18.80 -21.32
N ARG A 444 2.56 17.82 -20.41
CA ARG A 444 2.03 17.93 -19.05
C ARG A 444 2.91 17.26 -18.00
N LEU A 445 3.25 18.02 -16.96
CA LEU A 445 3.91 17.54 -15.75
C LEU A 445 2.93 17.62 -14.58
N TYR A 446 2.63 16.48 -13.94
CA TYR A 446 1.74 16.39 -12.79
C TYR A 446 2.55 16.37 -11.49
N VAL A 447 2.19 17.23 -10.54
CA VAL A 447 2.69 17.22 -9.16
C VAL A 447 1.61 16.61 -8.27
N HIS A 448 1.78 15.33 -7.94
CA HIS A 448 0.79 14.52 -7.24
C HIS A 448 0.86 14.68 -5.73
N GLN A 449 2.04 14.71 -5.15
CA GLN A 449 2.22 14.70 -3.70
C GLN A 449 3.19 15.80 -3.26
N TYR A 450 2.94 16.36 -2.08
CA TYR A 450 3.69 17.52 -1.57
C TYR A 450 4.63 17.12 -0.45
N LEU A 451 5.74 16.50 -0.81
CA LEU A 451 6.84 16.10 0.07
C LEU A 451 8.11 16.87 -0.29
N SER A 452 8.86 17.35 0.71
CA SER A 452 10.13 18.03 0.43
C SER A 452 11.08 17.07 -0.27
N SER A 453 11.50 17.43 -1.48
CA SER A 453 12.19 16.50 -2.38
C SER A 453 13.01 17.22 -3.44
N ASP A 454 14.01 16.52 -3.97
CA ASP A 454 14.78 16.92 -5.14
C ASP A 454 14.51 15.90 -6.27
N LEU A 455 14.01 16.39 -7.40
CA LEU A 455 13.86 15.61 -8.63
C LEU A 455 15.06 15.89 -9.54
N PRO A 456 15.90 14.87 -9.84
CA PRO A 456 17.02 15.03 -10.76
C PRO A 456 16.54 15.34 -12.17
N ALA A 457 17.44 15.82 -13.04
CA ALA A 457 17.08 16.21 -14.41
C ALA A 457 16.33 15.10 -15.15
N GLN A 458 15.12 15.42 -15.62
CA GLN A 458 14.25 14.57 -16.43
C GLN A 458 14.04 15.21 -17.80
N GLU A 459 13.89 14.39 -18.83
CA GLU A 459 13.44 14.86 -20.14
C GLU A 459 11.95 14.59 -20.30
N ILE A 460 11.18 15.66 -20.47
CA ILE A 460 9.72 15.62 -20.58
C ILE A 460 9.33 15.92 -22.03
N PRO A 461 8.56 15.05 -22.70
CA PRO A 461 8.07 15.33 -24.04
C PRO A 461 7.01 16.44 -23.99
N CYS A 462 7.09 17.39 -24.92
CA CYS A 462 6.06 18.37 -25.20
C CYS A 462 5.02 17.82 -26.17
N ALA A 463 3.84 18.46 -26.24
CA ALA A 463 2.75 18.02 -27.13
C ALA A 463 3.11 18.10 -28.62
N ASN A 464 4.04 18.98 -29.00
CA ASN A 464 4.49 19.20 -30.38
C ASN A 464 5.72 18.36 -30.78
N GLY A 465 6.18 17.45 -29.92
CA GLY A 465 7.35 16.59 -30.20
C GLY A 465 8.70 17.18 -29.76
N ASN A 466 8.77 18.45 -29.36
CA ASN A 466 9.93 19.00 -28.67
C ASN A 466 10.07 18.37 -27.26
N ARG A 467 11.19 18.60 -26.57
CA ARG A 467 11.45 18.09 -25.22
C ARG A 467 12.02 19.20 -24.34
N VAL A 468 11.62 19.16 -23.06
CA VAL A 468 12.20 20.00 -22.02
C VAL A 468 13.00 19.13 -21.08
N ARG A 469 14.26 19.48 -20.83
CA ARG A 469 15.04 18.92 -19.74
C ARG A 469 14.87 19.82 -18.51
N LEU A 470 14.31 19.28 -17.43
CA LEU A 470 14.04 20.02 -16.20
C LEU A 470 14.45 19.25 -14.95
N SER A 471 14.79 19.96 -13.88
CA SER A 471 14.94 19.41 -12.53
C SER A 471 14.19 20.29 -11.54
N LEU A 472 13.63 19.70 -10.49
CA LEU A 472 12.80 20.41 -9.51
C LEU A 472 13.35 20.23 -8.11
N GLN A 473 13.17 21.25 -7.29
CA GLN A 473 13.19 21.12 -5.83
C GLN A 473 11.83 21.49 -5.30
N MET A 474 11.30 20.67 -4.42
CA MET A 474 10.09 20.96 -3.66
C MET A 474 10.43 21.09 -2.18
N ASP A 475 9.91 22.12 -1.55
CA ASP A 475 9.86 22.28 -0.11
C ASP A 475 8.41 22.30 0.33
N SER A 476 8.04 21.41 1.24
CA SER A 476 6.67 21.29 1.73
C SER A 476 6.68 21.27 3.25
N GLN A 477 5.77 22.05 3.85
CA GLN A 477 5.52 22.06 5.29
C GLN A 477 4.37 21.13 5.71
N LEU A 478 3.85 20.31 4.79
CA LEU A 478 2.86 19.29 5.12
C LEU A 478 3.45 18.18 6.00
N PRO A 479 2.64 17.56 6.87
CA PRO A 479 1.19 17.74 7.01
C PRO A 479 0.78 18.91 7.93
N TRP A 480 1.73 19.68 8.45
CA TRP A 480 1.48 20.62 9.54
C TRP A 480 1.02 22.00 9.09
N HIS A 481 1.59 22.52 8.00
CA HIS A 481 1.25 23.81 7.41
C HIS A 481 1.06 23.69 5.90
N GLY A 482 0.11 24.45 5.35
CA GLY A 482 -0.20 24.46 3.92
C GLY A 482 0.69 25.42 3.15
N HIS A 483 2.00 25.20 3.16
CA HIS A 483 2.97 25.98 2.40
C HIS A 483 3.89 25.05 1.61
N VAL A 484 3.84 25.18 0.29
CA VAL A 484 4.62 24.39 -0.66
C VAL A 484 5.34 25.34 -1.62
N VAL A 485 6.64 25.15 -1.79
CA VAL A 485 7.48 25.89 -2.73
C VAL A 485 8.09 24.91 -3.72
N LEU A 486 7.84 25.12 -5.01
CA LEU A 486 8.41 24.34 -6.10
C LEU A 486 9.35 25.24 -6.91
N ARG A 487 10.65 24.90 -6.96
CA ARG A 487 11.67 25.63 -7.71
C ARG A 487 12.11 24.84 -8.93
N LEU A 488 12.11 25.49 -10.09
CA LEU A 488 12.64 24.95 -11.33
C LEU A 488 14.16 25.16 -11.33
N ARG A 489 14.91 24.18 -10.80
CA ARG A 489 16.38 24.27 -10.68
C ARG A 489 17.10 24.22 -12.03
N ARG A 490 16.48 23.59 -13.04
CA ARG A 490 16.99 23.53 -14.41
C ARG A 490 15.82 23.61 -15.36
N TRP A 491 16.00 24.35 -16.46
CA TRP A 491 15.04 24.40 -17.56
C TRP A 491 15.76 24.59 -18.90
N GLU A 492 15.71 23.58 -19.76
CA GLU A 492 16.39 23.58 -21.06
C GLU A 492 15.44 23.02 -22.12
N VAL A 493 15.09 23.84 -23.11
CA VAL A 493 14.37 23.39 -24.31
C VAL A 493 15.39 22.75 -25.26
N LEU A 494 15.17 21.49 -25.65
CA LEU A 494 16.17 20.74 -26.45
C LEU A 494 16.24 21.21 -27.91
N ASP A 495 15.13 21.67 -28.49
CA ASP A 495 15.11 22.39 -29.77
C ASP A 495 14.66 23.85 -29.52
N PRO A 496 15.60 24.79 -29.33
CA PRO A 496 15.28 26.18 -28.97
C PRO A 496 14.60 26.96 -30.11
N ASP A 497 14.66 26.47 -31.34
CA ASP A 497 14.00 27.10 -32.50
C ASP A 497 12.51 26.75 -32.58
N GLN A 498 12.05 25.79 -31.76
CA GLN A 498 10.65 25.38 -31.66
C GLN A 498 10.04 25.71 -30.29
N PRO A 499 8.76 26.10 -30.21
CA PRO A 499 8.05 26.21 -28.94
C PRO A 499 8.14 24.90 -28.15
N ALA A 500 8.11 24.99 -26.82
CA ALA A 500 8.08 23.81 -25.94
C ALA A 500 7.00 23.99 -24.86
N PRO A 501 5.72 23.99 -25.26
CA PRO A 501 4.64 24.18 -24.31
C PRO A 501 4.62 22.99 -23.33
N LEU A 502 4.75 23.30 -22.04
CA LEU A 502 4.66 22.35 -20.94
C LEU A 502 3.81 22.95 -19.83
N GLU A 503 2.70 22.30 -19.51
CA GLU A 503 1.86 22.66 -18.38
C GLU A 503 2.39 21.99 -17.11
N ILE A 504 2.53 22.74 -16.02
CA ILE A 504 2.74 22.17 -14.68
C ILE A 504 1.37 22.10 -13.98
N LEU A 505 0.93 20.90 -13.64
CA LEU A 505 -0.35 20.64 -13.00
C LEU A 505 -0.15 20.39 -11.51
N LEU A 506 -0.54 21.34 -10.68
CA LEU A 506 -0.46 21.22 -9.22
C LEU A 506 -1.76 20.63 -8.67
N ARG A 507 -1.70 19.58 -7.86
CA ARG A 507 -2.91 19.05 -7.21
C ARG A 507 -3.44 20.06 -6.18
N LEU A 508 -4.68 20.50 -6.31
CA LEU A 508 -5.38 21.17 -5.22
C LEU A 508 -6.19 20.14 -4.43
N PRO A 509 -5.82 19.83 -3.17
CA PRO A 509 -6.54 18.86 -2.35
C PRO A 509 -7.93 19.38 -1.95
N SER A 510 -8.93 18.51 -1.83
CA SER A 510 -10.31 18.90 -1.44
C SER A 510 -10.44 19.39 0.00
N TRP A 511 -9.46 19.06 0.84
CA TRP A 511 -9.38 19.51 2.23
C TRP A 511 -8.75 20.89 2.38
N ALA A 512 -8.13 21.44 1.33
CA ALA A 512 -7.45 22.74 1.36
C ALA A 512 -8.45 23.90 1.18
N GLU A 513 -8.23 25.02 1.87
CA GLU A 513 -9.04 26.24 1.73
C GLU A 513 -8.19 27.45 1.34
N ASN A 514 -8.83 28.43 0.72
CA ASN A 514 -8.22 29.71 0.32
C ASN A 514 -6.85 29.57 -0.37
N PRO A 515 -6.71 28.74 -1.42
CA PRO A 515 -5.44 28.55 -2.08
C PRO A 515 -4.95 29.86 -2.73
N ARG A 516 -3.69 30.17 -2.51
CA ARG A 516 -2.98 31.33 -3.05
C ARG A 516 -1.74 30.82 -3.75
N LEU A 517 -1.59 31.17 -5.02
CA LEU A 517 -0.44 30.79 -5.83
C LEU A 517 0.33 32.04 -6.24
N THR A 518 1.65 32.00 -6.15
CA THR A 518 2.53 33.01 -6.73
C THR A 518 3.58 32.36 -7.63
N LEU A 519 4.03 33.11 -8.64
CA LEU A 519 5.19 32.80 -9.47
C LEU A 519 6.19 33.95 -9.32
N ASN A 520 7.38 33.66 -8.81
CA ASN A 520 8.42 34.66 -8.56
C ASN A 520 7.92 35.85 -7.71
N GLY A 521 7.07 35.55 -6.72
CA GLY A 521 6.44 36.54 -5.84
C GLY A 521 5.23 37.27 -6.43
N GLN A 522 4.94 37.09 -7.72
CA GLN A 522 3.76 37.69 -8.36
C GLN A 522 2.54 36.77 -8.23
N PRO A 523 1.37 37.27 -7.77
CA PRO A 523 0.16 36.46 -7.67
C PRO A 523 -0.29 35.89 -9.02
N LEU A 524 -0.60 34.59 -9.03
CA LEU A 524 -1.28 33.91 -10.13
C LEU A 524 -2.76 33.75 -9.78
N PHE A 525 -3.63 34.43 -10.52
CA PHE A 525 -5.07 34.28 -10.39
C PHE A 525 -5.55 33.16 -11.28
N LEU A 526 -5.97 32.05 -10.67
CA LEU A 526 -6.46 30.88 -11.37
C LEU A 526 -7.95 30.70 -11.13
N GLN A 527 -8.66 30.34 -12.19
CA GLN A 527 -10.00 29.83 -12.04
C GLN A 527 -9.90 28.40 -11.48
N ILE A 528 -10.19 28.26 -10.19
CA ILE A 528 -10.26 26.97 -9.54
C ILE A 528 -11.53 26.28 -10.03
N PRO A 529 -11.44 25.10 -10.67
CA PRO A 529 -12.62 24.35 -11.06
C PRO A 529 -13.47 24.09 -9.82
N GLN A 530 -14.74 24.48 -9.86
CA GLN A 530 -15.67 24.13 -8.79
C GLN A 530 -15.88 22.61 -8.83
N PRO A 531 -15.71 21.90 -7.70
CA PRO A 531 -15.99 20.47 -7.66
C PRO A 531 -17.44 20.23 -8.06
N GLN A 532 -17.68 19.23 -8.90
CA GLN A 532 -19.04 18.79 -9.16
C GLN A 532 -19.59 18.18 -7.87
N GLN A 533 -20.57 18.85 -7.25
CA GLN A 533 -21.23 18.39 -6.02
C GLN A 533 -22.34 17.36 -6.31
N ASP A 534 -22.60 17.05 -7.58
CA ASP A 534 -23.64 16.09 -7.95
C ASP A 534 -23.21 14.67 -7.59
N GLY A 535 -23.94 14.06 -6.67
CA GLY A 535 -23.76 12.65 -6.34
C GLY A 535 -24.07 12.34 -4.88
N GLU A 536 -24.04 11.06 -4.59
CA GLU A 536 -24.20 10.59 -3.23
C GLU A 536 -22.94 10.91 -2.40
N PRO A 537 -23.06 11.38 -1.14
CA PRO A 537 -21.90 11.58 -0.27
C PRO A 537 -21.32 10.22 0.16
N PRO A 538 -20.00 10.12 0.38
CA PRO A 538 -19.38 8.91 0.91
C PRO A 538 -19.94 8.49 2.27
N ALA A 539 -20.03 7.18 2.49
CA ALA A 539 -20.66 6.62 3.68
C ALA A 539 -20.00 7.14 4.96
N ASP A 540 -18.67 7.10 5.04
CA ASP A 540 -17.91 7.43 6.26
C ASP A 540 -17.31 8.85 6.25
N GLY A 541 -17.74 9.71 5.31
CA GLY A 541 -17.57 11.18 5.42
C GLY A 541 -16.37 11.83 4.73
N TYR A 542 -15.51 11.08 4.02
CA TYR A 542 -14.41 11.67 3.22
C TYR A 542 -14.56 11.40 1.72
N ASP A 543 -14.48 12.48 0.92
CA ASP A 543 -14.72 12.45 -0.53
C ASP A 543 -13.49 12.93 -1.32
N PRO A 544 -12.63 12.01 -1.80
CA PRO A 544 -11.48 12.38 -2.63
C PRO A 544 -11.87 12.84 -4.05
N ARG A 545 -13.13 12.68 -4.49
CA ARG A 545 -13.56 13.03 -5.86
C ARG A 545 -13.50 14.52 -6.15
N GLN A 546 -13.46 15.35 -5.10
CA GLN A 546 -13.46 16.80 -5.20
C GLN A 546 -12.07 17.39 -5.48
N ALA A 547 -11.01 16.58 -5.44
CA ALA A 547 -9.66 16.99 -5.80
C ALA A 547 -9.57 17.42 -7.26
N VAL A 548 -8.77 18.46 -7.55
CA VAL A 548 -8.51 18.92 -8.93
C VAL A 548 -7.03 19.12 -9.19
N PHE A 549 -6.63 19.09 -10.46
CA PHE A 549 -5.32 19.59 -10.87
C PHE A 549 -5.49 21.01 -11.41
N LEU A 550 -4.64 21.94 -10.96
CA LEU A 550 -4.57 23.31 -11.45
C LEU A 550 -3.50 23.38 -12.56
N PRO A 551 -3.89 23.51 -13.84
CA PRO A 551 -2.93 23.62 -14.93
C PRO A 551 -2.31 25.02 -14.95
N LEU A 552 -0.98 25.06 -14.98
CA LEU A 552 -0.19 26.28 -15.12
C LEU A 552 0.52 26.26 -16.47
N SER A 553 0.17 27.18 -17.36
CA SER A 553 0.70 27.26 -18.72
C SER A 553 1.61 28.49 -18.91
N GLN A 554 2.31 28.89 -17.85
CA GLN A 554 3.21 30.05 -17.86
C GLN A 554 4.45 29.77 -18.74
N PRO A 555 5.09 30.81 -19.30
CA PRO A 555 6.45 30.64 -19.83
C PRO A 555 7.38 30.34 -18.66
N TRP A 556 8.02 29.18 -18.70
CA TRP A 556 8.93 28.72 -17.64
C TRP A 556 10.38 29.07 -17.96
N ALA A 557 11.12 29.43 -16.91
CA ALA A 557 12.54 29.66 -16.95
C ALA A 557 13.25 28.96 -15.78
N GLU A 558 14.56 28.77 -15.93
CA GLU A 558 15.40 28.31 -14.83
C GLU A 558 15.39 29.35 -13.70
N GLY A 559 15.26 28.86 -12.46
CA GLY A 559 15.14 29.70 -11.27
C GLY A 559 13.70 30.06 -10.88
N ASP A 560 12.72 29.80 -11.75
CA ASP A 560 11.31 30.07 -11.44
C ASP A 560 10.88 29.36 -10.15
N THR A 561 10.17 30.11 -9.31
CA THR A 561 9.67 29.64 -8.02
C THR A 561 8.16 29.79 -7.97
N LEU A 562 7.47 28.64 -7.92
CA LEU A 562 6.05 28.53 -7.65
C LEU A 562 5.82 28.34 -6.15
N GLU A 563 5.00 29.18 -5.55
CA GLU A 563 4.63 29.06 -4.14
C GLU A 563 3.12 28.88 -4.01
N LEU A 564 2.72 27.72 -3.50
CA LEU A 564 1.33 27.38 -3.20
C LEU A 564 1.12 27.45 -1.68
N ARG A 565 0.20 28.32 -1.27
CA ARG A 565 -0.28 28.41 0.12
C ARG A 565 -1.74 28.06 0.18
N PHE A 566 -2.16 27.34 1.21
CA PHE A 566 -3.56 27.09 1.52
C PHE A 566 -3.75 26.90 3.02
N ASP A 567 -4.95 27.14 3.49
CA ASP A 567 -5.31 27.00 4.89
C ASP A 567 -5.62 25.52 5.20
N LEU A 568 -5.28 25.09 6.42
CA LEU A 568 -5.55 23.75 6.96
C LEU A 568 -6.56 23.86 8.11
N PRO A 569 -7.84 24.14 7.83
CA PRO A 569 -8.84 24.31 8.88
C PRO A 569 -9.13 22.97 9.58
N ILE A 570 -9.57 23.07 10.83
CA ILE A 570 -10.19 21.96 11.54
C ILE A 570 -11.55 21.72 10.89
N ARG A 571 -11.77 20.51 10.35
CA ARG A 571 -13.03 20.12 9.72
C ARG A 571 -13.70 19.01 10.50
N LEU A 572 -14.95 19.26 10.86
CA LEU A 572 -15.86 18.25 11.37
C LEU A 572 -16.39 17.40 10.20
N ARG A 573 -16.20 16.10 10.29
CA ARG A 573 -16.65 15.12 9.30
C ARG A 573 -17.80 14.31 9.88
N HIS A 574 -18.87 14.20 9.11
CA HIS A 574 -20.03 13.38 9.44
C HIS A 574 -20.16 12.26 8.42
N ALA A 575 -20.57 11.09 8.90
CA ALA A 575 -21.00 10.02 8.02
C ALA A 575 -22.29 10.38 7.28
N ALA A 576 -22.51 9.77 6.13
CA ALA A 576 -23.76 9.91 5.40
C ALA A 576 -24.96 9.45 6.27
N PRO A 577 -26.14 10.09 6.18
CA PRO A 577 -27.31 9.76 7.01
C PRO A 577 -27.79 8.31 6.94
N ARG A 578 -27.49 7.61 5.84
CA ARG A 578 -27.79 6.18 5.64
C ARG A 578 -26.97 5.27 6.57
N LEU A 579 -25.83 5.74 7.04
CA LEU A 579 -24.93 5.03 7.93
C LEU A 579 -25.39 5.15 9.39
N ARG A 580 -26.49 4.47 9.72
CA ARG A 580 -27.22 4.66 10.99
C ARG A 580 -26.37 4.52 12.25
N SER A 581 -25.36 3.64 12.23
CA SER A 581 -24.43 3.42 13.34
C SER A 581 -23.49 4.61 13.63
N ARG A 582 -23.46 5.64 12.77
CA ARG A 582 -22.69 6.89 12.94
C ARG A 582 -23.58 8.12 13.22
N ARG A 583 -24.87 7.95 13.52
CA ARG A 583 -25.75 9.09 13.89
C ARG A 583 -25.28 9.74 15.19
N GLY A 584 -25.28 11.08 15.23
CA GLY A 584 -24.80 11.86 16.38
C GLY A 584 -23.31 11.67 16.67
N LYS A 585 -22.55 11.26 15.65
CA LYS A 585 -21.10 11.12 15.72
C LYS A 585 -20.42 12.10 14.78
N VAL A 586 -19.26 12.55 15.22
CA VAL A 586 -18.40 13.47 14.48
C VAL A 586 -16.96 13.01 14.58
N ALA A 587 -16.21 13.17 13.50
CA ALA A 587 -14.77 12.96 13.46
C ALA A 587 -14.08 14.27 13.10
N VAL A 588 -12.86 14.46 13.61
CA VAL A 588 -12.08 15.68 13.41
C VAL A 588 -10.95 15.41 12.42
N THR A 589 -10.80 16.30 11.44
CA THR A 589 -9.73 16.25 10.44
C THR A 589 -9.06 17.61 10.31
N ARG A 590 -7.77 17.63 9.97
CA ARG A 590 -7.03 18.86 9.64
C ARG A 590 -6.00 18.57 8.55
N GLY A 591 -6.12 19.22 7.41
CA GLY A 591 -5.34 18.86 6.23
C GLY A 591 -5.57 17.39 5.83
N PRO A 592 -4.51 16.61 5.52
CA PRO A 592 -4.63 15.20 5.17
C PRO A 592 -4.78 14.27 6.40
N LEU A 593 -4.83 14.81 7.63
CA LEU A 593 -4.81 14.01 8.86
C LEU A 593 -6.21 13.82 9.43
N VAL A 594 -6.53 12.56 9.74
CA VAL A 594 -7.61 12.17 10.66
C VAL A 594 -7.08 12.21 12.09
N TYR A 595 -7.88 12.71 13.02
CA TYR A 595 -7.54 12.76 14.44
C TYR A 595 -8.34 11.75 15.26
N CYS A 596 -7.80 11.34 16.41
CA CYS A 596 -8.46 10.47 17.37
C CYS A 596 -8.22 10.92 18.81
N ALA A 597 -9.15 10.57 19.70
CA ALA A 597 -8.97 10.69 21.14
C ALA A 597 -8.37 9.37 21.69
N GLU A 598 -7.40 9.46 22.59
CA GLU A 598 -6.77 8.32 23.26
C GLU A 598 -7.03 8.42 24.77
N SER A 599 -7.31 7.30 25.45
CA SER A 599 -7.66 7.32 26.88
C SER A 599 -6.55 7.87 27.78
N LEU A 600 -5.29 7.80 27.33
CA LEU A 600 -4.13 8.32 28.05
C LEU A 600 -4.18 9.85 28.21
N ASP A 601 -4.85 10.55 27.31
CA ASP A 601 -5.04 12.01 27.37
C ASP A 601 -6.28 12.41 28.18
N HIS A 602 -7.09 11.45 28.63
CA HIS A 602 -8.38 11.68 29.28
C HIS A 602 -8.53 10.84 30.57
N PRO A 603 -7.61 10.98 31.55
CA PRO A 603 -7.63 10.17 32.76
C PRO A 603 -8.93 10.37 33.56
N GLY A 604 -9.57 9.27 33.95
CA GLY A 604 -10.81 9.28 34.73
C GLY A 604 -12.09 9.55 33.91
N LEU A 605 -11.99 9.75 32.59
CA LEU A 605 -13.14 9.97 31.71
C LEU A 605 -13.44 8.72 30.87
N ASP A 606 -14.73 8.49 30.58
CA ASP A 606 -15.15 7.49 29.58
C ASP A 606 -15.05 8.13 28.19
N LEU A 607 -13.98 7.79 27.47
CA LEU A 607 -13.66 8.27 26.12
C LEU A 607 -14.85 8.19 25.16
N PHE A 608 -15.70 7.16 25.30
CA PHE A 608 -16.83 6.91 24.38
C PHE A 608 -18.09 7.71 24.72
N ARG A 609 -18.08 8.44 25.84
CA ARG A 609 -19.16 9.34 26.29
C ARG A 609 -18.82 10.82 26.15
N LEU A 610 -17.61 11.17 25.72
CA LEU A 610 -17.23 12.56 25.43
C LEU A 610 -18.11 13.11 24.30
N HIS A 611 -18.64 14.32 24.50
CA HIS A 611 -19.43 15.07 23.53
C HIS A 611 -18.63 16.30 23.11
N LEU A 612 -18.19 16.33 21.87
CA LEU A 612 -17.35 17.40 21.34
C LEU A 612 -18.09 18.75 21.36
N GLU A 613 -17.46 19.79 21.89
CA GLU A 613 -17.88 21.19 21.68
C GLU A 613 -17.11 21.79 20.49
N PRO A 614 -17.71 21.93 19.29
CA PRO A 614 -16.98 22.26 18.07
C PRO A 614 -16.21 23.58 18.10
N ASP A 615 -16.82 24.61 18.68
CA ASP A 615 -16.28 25.98 18.69
C ASP A 615 -15.10 26.14 19.68
N SER A 616 -14.83 25.11 20.48
CA SER A 616 -13.70 25.09 21.41
C SER A 616 -12.40 24.59 20.78
N LEU A 617 -12.45 24.06 19.55
CA LEU A 617 -11.31 23.36 18.96
C LEU A 617 -10.25 24.31 18.41
N GLU A 618 -9.00 24.10 18.82
CA GLU A 618 -7.84 24.84 18.35
C GLU A 618 -6.66 23.92 18.01
N PRO A 619 -5.90 24.22 16.94
CA PRO A 619 -4.68 23.49 16.63
C PRO A 619 -3.54 24.00 17.52
N VAL A 620 -2.95 23.12 18.32
CA VAL A 620 -1.86 23.44 19.24
C VAL A 620 -0.60 22.68 18.85
N TRP A 621 0.52 23.40 18.73
CA TRP A 621 1.82 22.79 18.53
C TRP A 621 2.28 22.15 19.84
N GLU A 622 2.55 20.84 19.80
CA GLU A 622 3.02 20.09 20.96
C GLU A 622 4.33 19.38 20.61
N ASP A 623 5.35 19.64 21.42
CA ASP A 623 6.64 18.95 21.36
C ASP A 623 6.70 17.92 22.51
N SER A 624 6.21 16.71 22.27
CA SER A 624 6.06 15.66 23.31
C SER A 624 6.61 14.29 22.90
N VAL A 625 6.23 13.23 23.64
CA VAL A 625 6.62 11.83 23.42
C VAL A 625 6.28 11.33 22.01
N LEU A 626 5.28 11.92 21.34
CA LEU A 626 4.91 11.57 19.96
C LEU A 626 5.69 12.35 18.90
N GLY A 627 6.76 13.04 19.31
CA GLY A 627 7.52 13.95 18.47
C GLY A 627 6.83 15.31 18.35
N ARG A 628 7.18 16.04 17.29
CA ARG A 628 6.67 17.40 17.03
C ARG A 628 5.40 17.31 16.19
N ILE A 629 4.26 17.58 16.81
CA ILE A 629 2.94 17.37 16.21
C ILE A 629 2.02 18.57 16.42
N ILE A 630 0.97 18.66 15.59
CA ILE A 630 -0.19 19.50 15.90
C ILE A 630 -1.26 18.62 16.53
N GLN A 631 -1.56 18.86 17.80
CA GLN A 631 -2.75 18.35 18.47
C GLN A 631 -3.95 19.24 18.14
N ILE A 632 -5.16 18.69 18.26
CA ILE A 632 -6.37 19.51 18.38
C ILE A 632 -6.79 19.48 19.83
N GLN A 633 -6.76 20.63 20.50
CA GLN A 633 -7.23 20.79 21.88
C GLN A 633 -8.58 21.49 21.90
N GLY A 634 -9.38 21.25 22.92
CA GLY A 634 -10.68 21.86 23.11
C GLY A 634 -11.36 21.35 24.37
N ARG A 635 -12.68 21.33 24.36
CA ARG A 635 -13.51 20.87 25.48
C ARG A 635 -14.65 19.96 25.01
N ASP A 636 -15.18 19.18 25.95
CA ASP A 636 -16.48 18.55 25.80
C ASP A 636 -17.61 19.48 26.29
N GLU A 637 -18.87 19.16 25.99
CA GLU A 637 -20.05 19.95 26.41
C GLU A 637 -20.19 20.13 27.94
N ARG A 638 -19.45 19.37 28.74
CA ARG A 638 -19.42 19.46 30.22
C ARG A 638 -18.22 20.28 30.71
N GLY A 639 -17.43 20.85 29.82
CA GLY A 639 -16.23 21.62 30.11
C GLY A 639 -14.98 20.78 30.39
N ASN A 640 -15.03 19.46 30.21
CA ASN A 640 -13.83 18.62 30.37
C ASN A 640 -12.85 18.88 29.22
N PRO A 641 -11.54 18.92 29.48
CA PRO A 641 -10.54 19.03 28.41
C PRO A 641 -10.65 17.87 27.41
N LEU A 642 -10.52 18.20 26.12
CA LEU A 642 -10.47 17.26 25.02
C LEU A 642 -9.15 17.44 24.27
N THR A 643 -8.38 16.36 24.11
CA THR A 643 -7.14 16.36 23.32
C THR A 643 -7.21 15.30 22.25
N LEU A 644 -6.97 15.70 21.00
CA LEU A 644 -6.95 14.79 19.86
C LEU A 644 -5.55 14.78 19.24
N ILE A 645 -5.06 13.58 18.94
CA ILE A 645 -3.80 13.35 18.24
C ILE A 645 -4.07 12.82 16.83
N PRO A 646 -3.14 13.00 15.88
CA PRO A 646 -3.23 12.33 14.58
C PRO A 646 -3.40 10.82 14.73
N TYR A 647 -4.37 10.24 14.02
CA TYR A 647 -4.76 8.83 14.11
C TYR A 647 -3.59 7.88 13.89
N PHE A 648 -2.68 8.20 12.96
CA PHE A 648 -1.53 7.36 12.67
C PHE A 648 -0.55 7.22 13.86
N LEU A 649 -0.64 8.10 14.86
CA LEU A 649 0.20 8.09 16.06
C LEU A 649 -0.40 7.31 17.23
N TRP A 650 -1.68 6.94 17.18
CA TRP A 650 -2.33 6.17 18.24
C TRP A 650 -1.57 4.87 18.54
N GLY A 651 -1.39 4.52 19.82
CA GLY A 651 -0.81 3.25 20.28
C GLY A 651 0.72 3.26 20.43
N ASN A 652 1.36 4.43 20.36
CA ASN A 652 2.82 4.59 20.55
C ASN A 652 3.18 4.85 22.02
N ARG A 653 2.18 4.95 22.90
CA ARG A 653 2.33 5.30 24.33
C ARG A 653 1.93 4.17 25.27
N GLY A 654 1.87 2.94 24.74
CA GLY A 654 1.41 1.75 25.44
C GLY A 654 -0.07 1.43 25.20
N PRO A 655 -0.62 0.43 25.92
CA PRO A 655 -2.02 0.02 25.82
C PRO A 655 -2.99 1.15 26.15
N SER A 656 -3.98 1.38 25.28
CA SER A 656 -4.96 2.45 25.44
C SER A 656 -6.28 2.14 24.74
N GLN A 657 -7.33 2.83 25.17
CA GLN A 657 -8.56 2.93 24.38
C GLN A 657 -8.42 4.09 23.39
N MET A 658 -9.10 4.01 22.26
CA MET A 658 -9.08 5.05 21.23
C MET A 658 -10.40 5.13 20.47
N THR A 659 -10.78 6.34 20.06
CA THR A 659 -11.86 6.51 19.07
C THR A 659 -11.59 7.68 18.13
N VAL A 660 -11.88 7.48 16.85
CA VAL A 660 -11.95 8.53 15.82
C VAL A 660 -13.31 9.24 15.86
N TRP A 661 -14.37 8.51 16.21
CA TRP A 661 -15.75 9.00 16.24
C TRP A 661 -16.15 9.40 17.66
N LEU A 662 -16.33 10.69 17.90
CA LEU A 662 -16.82 11.28 19.16
C LEU A 662 -18.33 11.50 19.07
N ASN A 663 -19.00 11.68 20.21
CA ASN A 663 -20.38 12.21 20.17
C ASN A 663 -20.31 13.70 19.82
N GLY A 664 -21.28 14.21 19.07
CA GLY A 664 -21.39 15.62 18.76
C GLY A 664 -22.55 15.92 17.82
#